data_AF-A0A2S6CZ07-F1
#
_entry.id   AF-A0A2S6CZ07-F1
#
_cell.length_a   1.000
_cell.length_b   1.000
_cell.length_c   1.000
_cell.angle_alpha   90.00
_cell.angle_beta   90.00
_cell.angle_gamma   90.00
#
_symmetry.space_group_name_H-M   'P 1'
#
loop_
_entity.id
_entity.type
_entity.pdbx_description
1 polymer ?
#
loop_
_entity_poly.entity_id
_entity_poly.type
_entity_poly.pdbx_seq_one_letter_code
_entity_poly.pdbx_strand_id
1 'polypeptide(L)'
;MTYKSLENDNDIPVNNGNSHPADEHEILSVDSNDKIEVFTAINQSFSYINSIDDSIQREYKMIQECKRLDIPLESYRRLLEEYLRANEDAKLNNKLLKPVKFMDQRLGDFVAWCEQISLYKLSVVVGQATLLLAMGSYVIDAPQRQQQELNDAKKMILDNVNLRYNESRIDAFEFLNQNCTSIVGIQSPNADISNIALNKCYQFHIDFENFLKKPTLFHYKGAKLSYANLAGANLSGANLEKADLSGANLEKADLSGANLAGANLAGANLKYTNFRRANLEGANLEDANIQYSFLSRANLKNANLSEANLQGSDLLWVDLSQAQLYYTNLSHTLLSRANLQGTDLYRTNLENSLLSYVDLQKGANLRGAKLTNANLKNAYFSSISQLERANDWQTALVDFNWQEKIVKPRKLPKIGVVIPSLDSIFESYLEGLSSVPGVEVITMYSDETVEGEAKTIQNLAKEGVDAIVVRPQEPEGSVSAIKAAFQQGIITITIGDCIDRNSEYVFGCYESDSFKMGYESTQALLGYMKQKYPEQMINVGLVDGTKLGRVYPYFQGFKQAMEKSGVQWQEVASTDAIDGKDISKIKQMLQSYPQINVIWSGSDRTTDIAIQAIQQLGLNSKIKVFGIMDLTPEKAKMLADPTNPLQSIIDQSPTEAGKKAAERILQVINRENLEYQYQLIPYRLMSNSN
;
A
#
# COMPACT_ATOMS: atom_id res chain seq x y z
N MET A 1 -36.57 -38.24 21.22
CA MET A 1 -36.76 -39.51 21.96
C MET A 1 -35.41 -40.23 21.87
N THR A 2 -34.61 -40.43 22.91
CA THR A 2 -34.91 -40.68 24.32
C THR A 2 -33.70 -40.18 25.14
N TYR A 3 -33.98 -39.38 26.18
CA TYR A 3 -33.03 -38.92 27.19
C TYR A 3 -32.59 -40.07 28.10
N LYS A 4 -31.34 -40.04 28.57
CA LYS A 4 -30.95 -40.62 29.86
C LYS A 4 -29.95 -39.69 30.56
N SER A 5 -30.40 -39.20 31.70
CA SER A 5 -29.72 -38.37 32.70
C SER A 5 -28.97 -39.21 33.73
N LEU A 6 -28.01 -38.58 34.43
CA LEU A 6 -27.61 -38.69 35.86
C LEU A 6 -26.32 -37.85 36.00
N GLU A 7 -26.39 -36.59 36.47
CA GLU A 7 -26.22 -36.14 37.89
C GLU A 7 -24.81 -36.43 38.45
N ASN A 8 -23.95 -35.39 38.53
CA ASN A 8 -23.65 -34.53 39.70
C ASN A 8 -22.62 -35.14 40.66
N ASP A 9 -21.46 -34.48 40.84
CA ASP A 9 -21.02 -33.99 42.16
C ASP A 9 -19.65 -33.27 42.16
N ASN A 10 -19.67 -32.09 42.78
CA ASN A 10 -18.69 -31.47 43.69
C ASN A 10 -17.39 -30.80 43.20
N ASP A 11 -17.38 -29.47 43.40
CA ASP A 11 -16.24 -28.59 43.68
C ASP A 11 -15.27 -29.14 44.74
N ILE A 12 -13.95 -28.91 44.58
CA ILE A 12 -12.99 -28.30 45.54
C ILE A 12 -11.71 -27.84 44.74
N PRO A 13 -11.08 -26.69 45.06
CA PRO A 13 -9.99 -26.08 44.27
C PRO A 13 -8.56 -26.44 44.76
N VAL A 14 -7.55 -26.05 43.96
CA VAL A 14 -6.17 -25.56 44.31
C VAL A 14 -5.07 -26.07 43.36
N ASN A 15 -4.57 -25.14 42.54
CA ASN A 15 -3.18 -24.79 42.17
C ASN A 15 -2.04 -25.84 42.20
N ASN A 16 -1.41 -26.10 41.03
CA ASN A 16 -0.05 -25.64 40.64
C ASN A 16 0.60 -26.58 39.59
N GLY A 17 1.17 -25.99 38.52
CA GLY A 17 2.37 -26.56 37.87
C GLY A 17 2.38 -26.64 36.34
N ASN A 18 2.96 -25.60 35.71
CA ASN A 18 3.78 -25.61 34.49
C ASN A 18 3.20 -26.17 33.17
N SER A 19 2.94 -25.28 32.21
CA SER A 19 3.47 -25.36 30.84
C SER A 19 3.19 -24.08 30.03
N HIS A 20 4.25 -23.54 29.42
CA HIS A 20 4.36 -22.61 28.28
C HIS A 20 3.09 -21.92 27.71
N PRO A 21 3.12 -20.59 27.43
CA PRO A 21 2.10 -19.99 26.58
C PRO A 21 2.42 -20.28 25.11
N ALA A 22 1.61 -21.14 24.51
CA ALA A 22 1.49 -21.29 23.06
C ALA A 22 0.43 -20.30 22.56
N ASP A 23 0.82 -19.50 21.56
CA ASP A 23 0.02 -18.97 20.47
C ASP A 23 -1.47 -18.68 20.74
N GLU A 24 -1.76 -17.47 21.22
CA GLU A 24 -3.05 -16.83 20.99
C GLU A 24 -3.08 -16.29 19.55
N HIS A 25 -3.43 -17.14 18.60
CA HIS A 25 -4.11 -16.67 17.40
C HIS A 25 -5.59 -16.54 17.75
N GLU A 26 -6.10 -15.30 17.83
CA GLU A 26 -7.52 -14.99 17.75
C GLU A 26 -8.09 -15.63 16.48
N ILE A 27 -8.63 -16.84 16.64
CA ILE A 27 -9.56 -17.43 15.70
C ILE A 27 -10.89 -16.74 15.98
N LEU A 28 -11.39 -16.00 15.00
CA LEU A 28 -12.81 -15.67 14.89
C LEU A 28 -13.61 -16.97 15.13
N SER A 29 -14.15 -17.13 16.34
CA SER A 29 -15.08 -18.21 16.65
C SER A 29 -16.37 -17.91 15.90
N VAL A 30 -16.47 -18.39 14.66
CA VAL A 30 -17.75 -18.52 13.97
C VAL A 30 -18.61 -19.43 14.84
N ASP A 31 -19.73 -18.88 15.29
CA ASP A 31 -20.63 -19.48 16.27
C ASP A 31 -21.10 -20.86 15.76
N SER A 32 -21.21 -21.81 16.68
CA SER A 32 -21.67 -23.17 16.40
C SER A 32 -23.08 -23.19 15.77
N ASN A 33 -23.86 -22.13 16.00
CA ASN A 33 -25.19 -21.93 15.43
C ASN A 33 -25.15 -21.62 13.92
N ASP A 34 -24.21 -20.82 13.42
CA ASP A 34 -24.11 -20.47 11.99
C ASP A 34 -23.77 -21.70 11.12
N LYS A 35 -22.98 -22.63 11.67
CA LYS A 35 -22.63 -23.89 10.99
C LYS A 35 -23.82 -24.84 10.83
N ILE A 36 -24.75 -24.83 11.80
CA ILE A 36 -25.99 -25.61 11.77
C ILE A 36 -26.98 -24.98 10.77
N GLU A 37 -27.03 -23.65 10.67
CA GLU A 37 -27.89 -22.94 9.72
C GLU A 37 -27.49 -23.20 8.27
N VAL A 38 -26.19 -23.15 7.94
CA VAL A 38 -25.70 -23.44 6.57
C VAL A 38 -26.01 -24.88 6.16
N PHE A 39 -25.80 -25.85 7.05
CA PHE A 39 -26.12 -27.26 6.78
C PHE A 39 -27.62 -27.49 6.58
N THR A 40 -28.45 -26.80 7.37
CA THR A 40 -29.92 -26.87 7.25
C THR A 40 -30.38 -26.24 5.94
N ALA A 41 -29.81 -25.10 5.55
CA ALA A 41 -30.12 -24.40 4.31
C ALA A 41 -29.75 -25.23 3.06
N ILE A 42 -28.62 -25.93 3.08
CA ILE A 42 -28.18 -26.80 1.98
C ILE A 42 -29.08 -28.04 1.87
N ASN A 43 -29.40 -28.72 2.97
CA ASN A 43 -30.29 -29.89 2.95
C ASN A 43 -31.72 -29.55 2.51
N GLN A 44 -32.25 -28.40 2.95
CA GLN A 44 -33.54 -27.89 2.49
C GLN A 44 -33.51 -27.60 0.99
N SER A 45 -32.42 -27.00 0.51
CA SER A 45 -32.19 -26.74 -0.91
C SER A 45 -32.19 -28.03 -1.74
N PHE A 46 -31.45 -29.06 -1.32
CA PHE A 46 -31.42 -30.34 -2.03
C PHE A 46 -32.76 -31.08 -2.01
N SER A 47 -33.45 -31.07 -0.87
CA SER A 47 -34.79 -31.65 -0.75
C SER A 47 -35.77 -30.97 -1.72
N TYR A 48 -35.69 -29.64 -1.81
CA TYR A 48 -36.51 -28.83 -2.71
C TYR A 48 -36.19 -29.10 -4.18
N ILE A 49 -34.91 -29.07 -4.57
CA ILE A 49 -34.51 -29.35 -5.96
C ILE A 49 -34.91 -30.78 -6.38
N ASN A 50 -34.79 -31.76 -5.49
CA ASN A 50 -35.20 -33.14 -5.77
C ASN A 50 -36.72 -33.29 -5.96
N SER A 51 -37.53 -32.39 -5.39
CA SER A 51 -39.00 -32.46 -5.50
C SER A 51 -39.58 -31.95 -6.82
N ILE A 52 -38.76 -31.36 -7.69
CA ILE A 52 -39.20 -30.74 -8.95
C ILE A 52 -39.10 -31.76 -10.09
N ASP A 53 -40.22 -32.27 -10.62
CA ASP A 53 -40.20 -33.30 -11.68
C ASP A 53 -39.79 -32.77 -13.07
N ASP A 54 -40.02 -31.49 -13.36
CA ASP A 54 -39.67 -30.86 -14.64
C ASP A 54 -38.16 -30.53 -14.69
N SER A 55 -37.44 -31.13 -15.64
CA SER A 55 -35.98 -31.03 -15.73
C SER A 55 -35.48 -29.62 -16.02
N ILE A 56 -36.23 -28.82 -16.78
CA ILE A 56 -35.85 -27.44 -17.12
C ILE A 56 -36.06 -26.52 -15.93
N GLN A 57 -37.18 -26.67 -15.22
CA GLN A 57 -37.44 -25.92 -13.99
C GLN A 57 -36.49 -26.32 -12.87
N ARG A 58 -36.13 -27.61 -12.76
CA ARG A 58 -35.16 -28.11 -11.78
C ARG A 58 -33.79 -27.46 -12.01
N GLU A 59 -33.33 -27.42 -13.26
CA GLU A 59 -32.06 -26.80 -13.65
C GLU A 59 -32.04 -25.30 -13.35
N TYR A 60 -33.11 -24.58 -13.73
CA TYR A 60 -33.25 -23.15 -13.46
C TYR A 60 -33.25 -22.84 -11.96
N LYS A 61 -33.97 -23.65 -11.16
CA LYS A 61 -34.03 -23.48 -9.70
C LYS A 61 -32.74 -23.85 -9.01
N MET A 62 -32.01 -24.84 -9.53
CA MET A 62 -30.67 -25.17 -9.05
C MET A 62 -29.72 -23.99 -9.22
N ILE A 63 -29.70 -23.33 -10.39
CA ILE A 63 -28.87 -22.13 -10.62
C ILE A 63 -29.23 -20.99 -9.65
N GLN A 64 -30.51 -20.81 -9.33
CA GLN A 64 -30.94 -19.81 -8.35
C GLN A 64 -30.45 -20.13 -6.94
N GLU A 65 -30.56 -21.39 -6.52
CA GLU A 65 -30.10 -21.86 -5.20
C GLU A 65 -28.57 -21.81 -5.06
N CYS A 66 -27.83 -22.10 -6.14
CA CYS A 66 -26.38 -21.96 -6.21
C CYS A 66 -25.94 -20.52 -5.92
N LYS A 67 -26.61 -19.54 -6.54
CA LYS A 67 -26.35 -18.12 -6.29
C LYS A 67 -26.76 -17.69 -4.88
N ARG A 68 -27.86 -18.23 -4.34
CA ARG A 68 -28.34 -17.92 -2.99
C ARG A 68 -27.38 -18.43 -1.91
N LEU A 69 -26.78 -19.59 -2.14
CA LEU A 69 -25.89 -20.27 -1.19
C LEU A 69 -24.40 -19.95 -1.44
N ASP A 70 -24.09 -19.16 -2.47
CA ASP A 70 -22.74 -18.85 -2.93
C ASP A 70 -21.89 -20.11 -3.23
N ILE A 71 -22.53 -21.12 -3.84
CA ILE A 71 -21.91 -22.38 -4.24
C ILE A 71 -21.82 -22.42 -5.77
N PRO A 72 -20.64 -22.69 -6.37
CA PRO A 72 -20.53 -22.90 -7.81
C PRO A 72 -21.48 -24.00 -8.28
N LEU A 73 -22.14 -23.78 -9.42
CA LEU A 73 -23.20 -24.67 -9.95
C LEU A 73 -22.76 -26.13 -10.01
N GLU A 74 -21.53 -26.38 -10.45
CA GLU A 74 -20.99 -27.73 -10.59
C GLU A 74 -20.70 -28.40 -9.24
N SER A 75 -20.29 -27.62 -8.23
CA SER A 75 -20.12 -28.10 -6.85
C SER A 75 -21.46 -28.44 -6.23
N TYR A 76 -22.48 -27.63 -6.46
CA TYR A 76 -23.84 -27.89 -6.00
C TYR A 76 -24.42 -29.16 -6.63
N ARG A 77 -24.22 -29.38 -7.93
CA ARG A 77 -24.64 -30.63 -8.63
C ARG A 77 -24.04 -31.87 -7.99
N ARG A 78 -22.74 -31.88 -7.70
CA ARG A 78 -22.07 -33.02 -7.05
C ARG A 78 -22.61 -33.28 -5.65
N LEU A 79 -22.82 -32.22 -4.86
CA LEU A 79 -23.40 -32.36 -3.51
C LEU A 79 -24.83 -32.90 -3.57
N LEU A 80 -25.64 -32.45 -4.53
CA LEU A 80 -26.98 -32.97 -4.77
C LEU A 80 -26.94 -34.45 -5.17
N GLU A 81 -26.03 -34.85 -6.07
CA GLU A 81 -25.86 -36.26 -6.45
C GLU A 81 -25.47 -37.16 -5.26
N GLU A 82 -24.55 -36.71 -4.40
CA GLU A 82 -24.18 -37.45 -3.19
C GLU A 82 -25.33 -37.52 -2.18
N TYR A 83 -26.06 -36.42 -1.99
CA TYR A 83 -27.28 -36.39 -1.18
C TYR A 83 -28.34 -37.38 -1.67
N LEU A 84 -28.52 -37.49 -2.99
CA LEU A 84 -29.45 -38.45 -3.60
C LEU A 84 -28.97 -39.89 -3.45
N ARG A 85 -27.68 -40.16 -3.65
CA ARG A 85 -27.08 -41.49 -3.41
C ARG A 85 -27.22 -41.93 -1.96
N ALA A 86 -26.94 -41.05 -1.00
CA ALA A 86 -27.10 -41.35 0.42
C ALA A 86 -28.57 -41.64 0.82
N ASN A 87 -29.53 -40.95 0.20
CA ASN A 87 -30.96 -41.21 0.38
C ASN A 87 -31.46 -42.49 -0.33
N GLU A 88 -30.82 -42.90 -1.43
CA GLU A 88 -31.08 -44.19 -2.08
C GLU A 88 -30.52 -45.35 -1.26
N ASP A 89 -29.31 -45.22 -0.70
CA ASP A 89 -28.69 -46.21 0.17
C ASP A 89 -29.50 -46.43 1.47
N ALA A 90 -30.09 -45.35 2.02
CA ALA A 90 -31.03 -45.44 3.14
C ALA A 90 -32.33 -46.19 2.80
N LYS A 91 -32.77 -46.18 1.53
CA LYS A 91 -33.91 -46.98 1.03
C LYS A 91 -33.53 -48.43 0.70
N LEU A 92 -32.27 -48.70 0.33
CA LEU A 92 -31.78 -50.03 -0.03
C LEU A 92 -31.57 -50.97 1.16
N ASN A 93 -31.43 -50.45 2.38
CA ASN A 93 -31.27 -51.25 3.60
C ASN A 93 -32.48 -52.13 4.00
N ASN A 94 -33.52 -52.24 3.16
CA ASN A 94 -34.74 -52.98 3.51
C ASN A 94 -35.24 -54.01 2.47
N LYS A 95 -34.47 -54.39 1.44
CA LYS A 95 -34.84 -55.53 0.58
C LYS A 95 -33.65 -56.37 0.13
N LEU A 96 -33.59 -57.57 0.68
CA LEU A 96 -32.75 -58.70 0.29
C LEU A 96 -32.73 -58.93 -1.23
N LEU A 97 -31.51 -59.09 -1.77
CA LEU A 97 -31.18 -59.47 -3.14
C LEU A 97 -31.80 -60.81 -3.56
N LYS A 98 -32.33 -60.85 -4.80
CA LYS A 98 -32.34 -62.04 -5.66
C LYS A 98 -31.90 -61.65 -7.07
N PRO A 99 -31.03 -62.43 -7.74
CA PRO A 99 -30.58 -62.09 -9.09
C PRO A 99 -31.63 -62.53 -10.12
N VAL A 100 -32.07 -61.61 -10.98
CA VAL A 100 -32.94 -61.95 -12.13
C VAL A 100 -32.29 -61.51 -13.43
N LYS A 101 -32.15 -62.50 -14.32
CA LYS A 101 -31.81 -62.40 -15.73
C LYS A 101 -32.62 -61.30 -16.42
N PHE A 102 -31.99 -60.20 -16.82
CA PHE A 102 -32.64 -59.02 -17.40
C PHE A 102 -32.70 -59.01 -18.94
N MET A 103 -32.14 -60.02 -19.64
CA MET A 103 -31.95 -59.94 -21.10
C MET A 103 -32.86 -60.78 -21.99
N ASP A 104 -33.63 -61.74 -21.47
CA ASP A 104 -34.44 -62.61 -22.35
C ASP A 104 -35.89 -62.13 -22.58
N GLN A 105 -36.44 -61.29 -21.69
CA GLN A 105 -37.85 -60.90 -21.78
C GLN A 105 -38.07 -59.64 -22.63
N ARG A 106 -37.10 -58.71 -22.68
CA ARG A 106 -37.21 -57.47 -23.47
C ARG A 106 -36.97 -57.66 -24.96
N LEU A 107 -36.29 -58.72 -25.38
CA LEU A 107 -36.07 -59.02 -26.81
C LEU A 107 -37.35 -59.56 -27.48
N GLY A 108 -38.16 -60.35 -26.75
CA GLY A 108 -39.47 -60.79 -27.23
C GLY A 108 -40.48 -59.64 -27.37
N ASP A 109 -40.50 -58.73 -26.40
CA ASP A 109 -41.37 -57.55 -26.41
C ASP A 109 -40.94 -56.52 -27.48
N PHE A 110 -39.63 -56.40 -27.76
CA PHE A 110 -39.09 -55.53 -28.81
C PHE A 110 -39.41 -56.05 -30.23
N VAL A 111 -39.38 -57.37 -30.45
CA VAL A 111 -39.75 -57.98 -31.74
C VAL A 111 -41.26 -57.85 -32.00
N ALA A 112 -42.12 -58.06 -30.99
CA ALA A 112 -43.56 -57.85 -31.10
C ALA A 112 -43.95 -56.36 -31.31
N TRP A 113 -43.16 -55.43 -30.76
CA TRP A 113 -43.33 -54.00 -30.94
C TRP A 113 -42.96 -53.52 -32.37
N CYS A 114 -41.94 -54.12 -32.98
CA CYS A 114 -41.51 -53.80 -34.36
C CYS A 114 -42.55 -54.19 -35.43
N GLU A 115 -43.45 -55.14 -35.16
CA GLU A 115 -44.48 -55.58 -36.12
C GLU A 115 -45.67 -54.59 -36.26
N GLN A 116 -45.77 -53.55 -35.43
CA GLN A 116 -46.94 -52.63 -35.41
C GLN A 116 -46.61 -51.12 -35.53
N ILE A 117 -45.49 -50.74 -36.16
CA ILE A 117 -45.12 -49.32 -36.24
C ILE A 117 -45.55 -48.68 -37.58
N SER A 118 -46.45 -47.69 -37.50
CA SER A 118 -46.69 -46.74 -38.59
C SER A 118 -45.49 -45.79 -38.76
N LEU A 119 -45.11 -45.45 -39.99
CA LEU A 119 -43.99 -44.56 -40.36
C LEU A 119 -43.86 -43.27 -39.52
N TYR A 120 -44.98 -42.67 -39.09
CA TYR A 120 -44.99 -41.46 -38.26
C TYR A 120 -44.50 -41.68 -36.81
N LYS A 121 -44.80 -42.83 -36.20
CA LYS A 121 -44.28 -43.18 -34.87
C LYS A 121 -42.78 -43.53 -34.92
N LEU A 122 -42.31 -44.10 -36.03
CA LEU A 122 -40.88 -44.37 -36.25
C LEU A 122 -40.08 -43.07 -36.33
N SER A 123 -40.57 -42.03 -37.02
CA SER A 123 -39.86 -40.74 -37.12
C SER A 123 -39.76 -39.98 -35.80
N VAL A 124 -40.77 -40.06 -34.93
CA VAL A 124 -40.74 -39.45 -33.60
C VAL A 124 -39.78 -40.20 -32.66
N VAL A 125 -39.80 -41.53 -32.68
CA VAL A 125 -38.88 -42.35 -31.88
C VAL A 125 -37.44 -42.20 -32.37
N VAL A 126 -37.19 -42.14 -33.68
CA VAL A 126 -35.85 -41.86 -34.24
C VAL A 126 -35.40 -40.46 -33.85
N GLY A 127 -36.25 -39.43 -33.94
CA GLY A 127 -35.90 -38.07 -33.50
C GLY A 127 -35.57 -37.97 -32.01
N GLN A 128 -36.37 -38.59 -31.15
CA GLN A 128 -36.13 -38.64 -29.69
C GLN A 128 -34.91 -39.49 -29.32
N ALA A 129 -34.67 -40.60 -30.01
CA ALA A 129 -33.47 -41.42 -29.84
C ALA A 129 -32.22 -40.69 -30.33
N THR A 130 -32.30 -39.88 -31.39
CA THR A 130 -31.17 -39.07 -31.87
C THR A 130 -30.84 -37.96 -30.88
N LEU A 131 -31.84 -37.32 -30.27
CA LEU A 131 -31.64 -36.33 -29.22
C LEU A 131 -31.04 -36.95 -27.95
N LEU A 132 -31.52 -38.13 -27.53
CA LEU A 132 -30.99 -38.88 -26.39
C LEU A 132 -29.56 -39.40 -26.65
N LEU A 133 -29.25 -39.81 -27.87
CA LEU A 133 -27.89 -40.18 -28.28
C LEU A 133 -26.96 -38.97 -28.35
N ALA A 134 -27.45 -37.80 -28.80
CA ALA A 134 -26.69 -36.55 -28.78
C ALA A 134 -26.46 -36.04 -27.35
N MET A 135 -27.45 -36.13 -26.45
CA MET A 135 -27.31 -35.82 -25.03
C MET A 135 -26.40 -36.84 -24.33
N GLY A 136 -26.51 -38.12 -24.67
CA GLY A 136 -25.64 -39.19 -24.19
C GLY A 136 -24.18 -38.99 -24.61
N SER A 137 -23.91 -38.69 -25.88
CA SER A 137 -22.57 -38.32 -26.38
C SER A 137 -22.10 -37.02 -25.75
N TYR A 138 -22.96 -36.02 -25.58
CA TYR A 138 -22.59 -34.78 -24.89
C TYR A 138 -22.11 -35.06 -23.46
N VAL A 139 -22.79 -35.91 -22.70
CA VAL A 139 -22.37 -36.27 -21.32
C VAL A 139 -21.13 -37.17 -21.31
N ILE A 140 -21.03 -38.14 -22.23
CA ILE A 140 -19.89 -39.07 -22.33
C ILE A 140 -18.60 -38.34 -22.74
N ASP A 141 -18.69 -37.38 -23.66
CA ASP A 141 -17.54 -36.64 -24.18
C ASP A 141 -17.16 -35.40 -23.34
N ALA A 142 -17.91 -35.12 -22.26
CA ALA A 142 -17.66 -33.95 -21.40
C ALA A 142 -16.24 -33.89 -20.81
N PRO A 143 -15.63 -34.98 -20.31
CA PRO A 143 -14.25 -34.95 -19.82
C PRO A 143 -13.23 -34.63 -20.93
N GLN A 144 -13.47 -35.11 -22.16
CA GLN A 144 -12.60 -34.85 -23.30
C GLN A 144 -12.67 -33.38 -23.72
N ARG A 145 -13.86 -32.77 -23.75
CA ARG A 145 -14.03 -31.35 -24.05
C ARG A 145 -13.37 -30.44 -23.02
N GLN A 146 -13.54 -30.75 -21.73
CA GLN A 146 -12.88 -30.00 -20.66
C GLN A 146 -11.34 -30.08 -20.80
N GLN A 147 -10.81 -31.27 -21.11
CA GLN A 147 -9.37 -31.42 -21.32
C GLN A 147 -8.88 -30.69 -22.57
N GLN A 148 -9.71 -30.60 -23.62
CA GLN A 148 -9.42 -29.80 -24.80
C GLN A 148 -9.37 -28.30 -24.49
N GLU A 149 -10.35 -27.76 -23.76
CA GLU A 149 -10.38 -26.35 -23.33
C GLU A 149 -9.15 -25.99 -22.49
N LEU A 150 -8.71 -26.88 -21.59
CA LEU A 150 -7.48 -26.71 -20.80
C LEU A 150 -6.23 -26.70 -21.69
N ASN A 151 -6.18 -27.55 -22.73
CA ASN A 151 -5.07 -27.56 -23.68
C ASN A 151 -5.06 -26.32 -24.56
N ASP A 152 -6.23 -25.86 -24.99
CA ASP A 152 -6.39 -24.64 -25.80
C ASP A 152 -5.97 -23.40 -24.99
N ALA A 153 -6.33 -23.33 -23.70
CA ALA A 153 -5.86 -22.28 -22.80
C ALA A 153 -4.33 -22.31 -22.63
N LYS A 154 -3.72 -23.48 -22.42
CA LYS A 154 -2.24 -23.60 -22.38
C LYS A 154 -1.60 -23.13 -23.67
N LYS A 155 -2.17 -23.53 -24.82
CA LYS A 155 -1.71 -23.13 -26.14
C LYS A 155 -1.84 -21.63 -26.34
N MET A 156 -2.93 -21.01 -25.86
CA MET A 156 -3.13 -19.55 -25.91
C MET A 156 -2.00 -18.80 -25.21
N ILE A 157 -1.49 -19.31 -24.09
CA ILE A 157 -0.34 -18.70 -23.41
C ILE A 157 0.94 -18.85 -24.25
N LEU A 158 1.18 -20.05 -24.78
CA LEU A 158 2.38 -20.37 -25.57
C LEU A 158 2.44 -19.63 -26.91
N ASP A 159 1.31 -19.49 -27.60
CA ASP A 159 1.23 -18.81 -28.90
C ASP A 159 1.47 -17.29 -28.75
N ASN A 160 1.23 -16.73 -27.56
CA ASN A 160 1.36 -15.31 -27.26
C ASN A 160 2.57 -14.96 -26.38
N VAL A 161 3.60 -15.82 -26.34
CA VAL A 161 4.83 -15.63 -25.53
C VAL A 161 5.53 -14.30 -25.83
N ASN A 162 5.55 -13.86 -27.09
CA ASN A 162 6.28 -12.67 -27.52
C ASN A 162 5.51 -11.36 -27.31
N LEU A 163 4.23 -11.43 -26.90
CA LEU A 163 3.41 -10.26 -26.71
C LEU A 163 3.58 -9.73 -25.29
N ARG A 164 3.81 -8.42 -25.14
CA ARG A 164 3.84 -7.79 -23.82
C ARG A 164 2.48 -7.87 -23.16
N TYR A 165 1.41 -7.43 -23.81
CA TYR A 165 0.04 -7.52 -23.29
C TYR A 165 -0.84 -8.32 -24.25
N ASN A 166 -1.68 -9.20 -23.70
CA ASN A 166 -2.67 -9.97 -24.45
C ASN A 166 -3.78 -10.44 -23.50
N GLU A 167 -5.01 -9.98 -23.74
CA GLU A 167 -6.18 -10.29 -22.90
C GLU A 167 -6.49 -11.80 -22.88
N SER A 168 -6.49 -12.47 -24.03
CA SER A 168 -6.75 -13.92 -24.10
C SER A 168 -5.73 -14.76 -23.34
N ARG A 169 -4.48 -14.29 -23.23
CA ARG A 169 -3.45 -14.91 -22.39
C ARG A 169 -3.77 -14.74 -20.91
N ILE A 170 -4.22 -13.55 -20.48
CA ILE A 170 -4.65 -13.31 -19.09
C ILE A 170 -5.84 -14.21 -18.76
N ASP A 171 -6.85 -14.25 -19.63
CA ASP A 171 -8.02 -15.11 -19.47
C ASP A 171 -7.62 -16.58 -19.36
N ALA A 172 -6.66 -17.02 -20.18
CA ALA A 172 -6.14 -18.37 -20.14
C ALA A 172 -5.43 -18.69 -18.81
N PHE A 173 -4.62 -17.76 -18.28
CA PHE A 173 -4.01 -17.93 -16.95
C PHE A 173 -5.06 -18.08 -15.86
N GLU A 174 -6.08 -17.21 -15.84
CA GLU A 174 -7.15 -17.26 -14.86
C GLU A 174 -8.00 -18.53 -14.99
N PHE A 175 -8.35 -18.92 -16.21
CA PHE A 175 -9.10 -20.15 -16.49
C PHE A 175 -8.36 -21.40 -16.00
N LEU A 176 -7.06 -21.50 -16.26
CA LEU A 176 -6.23 -22.62 -15.80
C LEU A 176 -6.13 -22.65 -14.26
N ASN A 177 -5.98 -21.48 -13.62
CA ASN A 177 -5.97 -21.35 -12.17
C ASN A 177 -7.29 -21.75 -11.53
N GLN A 178 -8.43 -21.29 -12.07
CA GLN A 178 -9.77 -21.67 -11.60
C GLN A 178 -9.99 -23.19 -11.70
N ASN A 179 -9.42 -23.83 -12.71
CA ASN A 179 -9.47 -25.27 -12.92
C ASN A 179 -8.32 -26.03 -12.23
N CYS A 180 -7.57 -25.40 -11.32
CA CYS A 180 -6.45 -26.03 -10.59
C CYS A 180 -5.40 -26.69 -11.49
N THR A 181 -5.25 -26.19 -12.71
CA THR A 181 -4.42 -26.81 -13.73
C THR A 181 -2.98 -26.36 -13.60
N SER A 182 -2.07 -27.34 -13.60
CA SER A 182 -0.64 -27.08 -13.54
C SER A 182 -0.12 -26.42 -14.82
N ILE A 183 0.60 -25.32 -14.65
CA ILE A 183 1.30 -24.58 -15.72
C ILE A 183 2.80 -24.49 -15.41
N VAL A 184 3.33 -25.61 -14.93
CA VAL A 184 4.76 -25.82 -14.67
C VAL A 184 5.56 -25.55 -15.93
N GLY A 185 6.65 -24.81 -15.82
CA GLY A 185 7.53 -24.50 -16.95
C GLY A 185 6.94 -23.51 -17.97
N ILE A 186 5.81 -22.87 -17.67
CA ILE A 186 5.16 -21.95 -18.61
C ILE A 186 6.10 -20.82 -19.01
N GLN A 187 6.08 -20.46 -20.30
CA GLN A 187 6.90 -19.38 -20.84
C GLN A 187 6.02 -18.14 -21.01
N SER A 188 6.36 -17.05 -20.33
CA SER A 188 5.71 -15.74 -20.47
C SER A 188 6.64 -14.60 -20.02
N PRO A 189 7.86 -14.49 -20.60
CA PRO A 189 8.76 -13.40 -20.29
C PRO A 189 8.17 -12.06 -20.76
N ASN A 190 8.44 -10.99 -20.03
CA ASN A 190 7.97 -9.62 -20.29
C ASN A 190 6.44 -9.47 -20.39
N ALA A 191 5.68 -10.48 -19.95
CA ALA A 191 4.23 -10.43 -19.97
C ALA A 191 3.72 -9.38 -18.97
N ASP A 192 2.79 -8.54 -19.39
CA ASP A 192 1.97 -7.72 -18.53
C ASP A 192 0.74 -8.51 -18.12
N ILE A 193 0.78 -8.96 -16.87
CA ILE A 193 -0.25 -9.70 -16.15
C ILE A 193 -0.43 -9.06 -14.76
N SER A 194 -0.35 -7.73 -14.72
CA SER A 194 -0.56 -6.95 -13.50
C SER A 194 -1.96 -7.16 -12.93
N ASN A 195 -2.08 -7.15 -11.60
CA ASN A 195 -3.32 -7.36 -10.84
C ASN A 195 -4.03 -8.72 -11.07
N ILE A 196 -3.39 -9.67 -11.75
CA ILE A 196 -3.98 -11.00 -12.00
C ILE A 196 -4.23 -11.76 -10.68
N ALA A 197 -5.35 -12.49 -10.60
CA ALA A 197 -5.70 -13.28 -9.42
C ALA A 197 -5.45 -14.78 -9.63
N LEU A 198 -4.28 -15.25 -9.19
CA LEU A 198 -3.79 -16.63 -9.34
C LEU A 198 -3.86 -17.45 -8.03
N ASN A 199 -4.89 -17.19 -7.22
CA ASN A 199 -5.14 -17.81 -5.92
C ASN A 199 -6.53 -18.50 -5.84
N LYS A 200 -7.12 -18.84 -7.00
CA LYS A 200 -8.51 -19.31 -7.13
C LYS A 200 -8.60 -20.79 -7.52
N CYS A 201 -7.58 -21.59 -7.23
CA CYS A 201 -7.68 -23.04 -7.35
C CYS A 201 -8.42 -23.61 -6.12
N TYR A 202 -9.71 -23.89 -6.32
CA TYR A 202 -10.56 -24.53 -5.33
C TYR A 202 -10.45 -26.06 -5.43
N GLN A 203 -9.91 -26.70 -4.38
CA GLN A 203 -10.03 -28.15 -4.24
C GLN A 203 -10.96 -28.49 -3.09
N PHE A 204 -12.03 -29.22 -3.43
CA PHE A 204 -12.87 -29.89 -2.44
C PHE A 204 -12.10 -31.07 -1.86
N HIS A 205 -11.87 -31.06 -0.56
CA HIS A 205 -11.24 -32.16 0.14
C HIS A 205 -11.92 -32.33 1.49
N ILE A 206 -12.52 -33.50 1.72
CA ILE A 206 -13.02 -33.91 3.02
C ILE A 206 -11.88 -34.64 3.73
N ASP A 207 -11.23 -33.98 4.69
CA ASP A 207 -10.33 -34.66 5.62
C ASP A 207 -11.19 -35.43 6.64
N PHE A 208 -11.55 -36.68 6.31
CA PHE A 208 -12.40 -37.52 7.17
C PHE A 208 -11.81 -37.78 8.57
N GLU A 209 -10.49 -37.68 8.76
CA GLU A 209 -9.85 -37.91 10.07
C GLU A 209 -9.97 -36.70 11.01
N ASN A 210 -9.94 -35.48 10.46
CA ASN A 210 -10.09 -34.24 11.25
C ASN A 210 -11.42 -33.49 11.04
N PHE A 211 -12.33 -34.01 10.20
CA PHE A 211 -13.61 -33.39 9.85
C PHE A 211 -14.43 -32.97 11.08
N LEU A 212 -14.38 -33.80 12.13
CA LEU A 212 -15.10 -33.56 13.38
C LEU A 212 -14.43 -32.51 14.29
N LYS A 213 -13.15 -32.20 14.09
CA LYS A 213 -12.38 -31.22 14.89
C LYS A 213 -12.29 -29.86 14.21
N LYS A 214 -12.11 -29.82 12.88
CA LYS A 214 -12.10 -28.61 12.05
C LYS A 214 -12.67 -28.93 10.67
N PRO A 215 -13.98 -28.71 10.42
CA PRO A 215 -14.56 -28.94 9.10
C PRO A 215 -14.11 -27.84 8.14
N THR A 216 -13.05 -28.09 7.37
CA THR A 216 -12.71 -27.31 6.18
C THR A 216 -13.22 -28.06 4.94
N LEU A 217 -14.29 -27.56 4.32
CA LEU A 217 -14.88 -28.15 3.11
C LEU A 217 -14.08 -27.83 1.84
N PHE A 218 -13.28 -26.77 1.87
CA PHE A 218 -12.47 -26.29 0.75
C PHE A 218 -11.08 -25.87 1.25
N HIS A 219 -10.04 -26.29 0.53
CA HIS A 219 -8.68 -25.80 0.74
C HIS A 219 -8.28 -24.89 -0.43
N TYR A 220 -7.79 -23.70 -0.10
CA TYR A 220 -7.19 -22.79 -1.08
C TYR A 220 -5.80 -23.31 -1.49
N LYS A 221 -5.62 -23.60 -2.78
CA LYS A 221 -4.29 -23.81 -3.37
C LYS A 221 -3.98 -22.62 -4.27
N GLY A 222 -2.75 -22.13 -4.21
CA GLY A 222 -2.28 -21.17 -5.19
C GLY A 222 -1.97 -21.85 -6.53
N ALA A 223 -1.76 -21.02 -7.56
CA ALA A 223 -1.40 -21.50 -8.89
C ALA A 223 -0.09 -22.30 -8.87
N LYS A 224 0.00 -23.31 -9.74
CA LYS A 224 1.20 -24.15 -9.91
C LYS A 224 2.03 -23.66 -11.10
N LEU A 225 3.01 -22.83 -10.79
CA LEU A 225 3.90 -22.09 -11.69
C LEU A 225 5.38 -22.47 -11.49
N SER A 226 5.68 -23.62 -10.89
CA SER A 226 7.07 -24.05 -10.69
C SER A 226 7.82 -24.11 -12.01
N TYR A 227 9.07 -23.66 -12.00
CA TYR A 227 9.94 -23.52 -13.19
C TYR A 227 9.40 -22.61 -14.30
N ALA A 228 8.36 -21.81 -14.06
CA ALA A 228 7.87 -20.83 -15.03
C ALA A 228 8.94 -19.80 -15.39
N ASN A 229 8.96 -19.36 -16.64
CA ASN A 229 9.77 -18.24 -17.08
C ASN A 229 8.90 -16.99 -17.21
N LEU A 230 8.99 -16.13 -16.20
CA LEU A 230 8.30 -14.86 -16.05
C LEU A 230 9.30 -13.69 -15.95
N ALA A 231 10.50 -13.85 -16.52
CA ALA A 231 11.53 -12.82 -16.48
C ALA A 231 11.02 -11.52 -17.13
N GLY A 232 11.19 -10.40 -16.44
CA GLY A 232 10.72 -9.09 -16.88
C GLY A 232 9.20 -8.91 -16.88
N ALA A 233 8.42 -9.89 -16.40
CA ALA A 233 6.96 -9.78 -16.37
C ALA A 233 6.50 -8.68 -15.41
N ASN A 234 5.45 -7.96 -15.78
CA ASN A 234 4.73 -7.06 -14.89
C ASN A 234 3.63 -7.87 -14.16
N LEU A 235 3.85 -8.11 -12.88
CA LEU A 235 2.98 -8.78 -11.92
C LEU A 235 2.61 -7.82 -10.76
N SER A 236 2.73 -6.52 -10.97
CA SER A 236 2.40 -5.52 -9.95
C SER A 236 0.95 -5.70 -9.48
N GLY A 237 0.75 -5.71 -8.16
CA GLY A 237 -0.57 -5.95 -7.53
C GLY A 237 -1.16 -7.35 -7.73
N ALA A 238 -0.45 -8.31 -8.35
CA ALA A 238 -0.97 -9.66 -8.56
C ALA A 238 -1.25 -10.39 -7.23
N ASN A 239 -2.26 -11.24 -7.22
CA ASN A 239 -2.54 -12.14 -6.10
C ASN A 239 -2.02 -13.55 -6.41
N LEU A 240 -0.90 -13.89 -5.82
CA LEU A 240 -0.14 -15.14 -5.92
C LEU A 240 -0.10 -15.86 -4.55
N GLU A 241 -1.08 -15.62 -3.67
CA GLU A 241 -1.15 -16.27 -2.37
C GLU A 241 -1.04 -17.79 -2.52
N LYS A 242 -0.11 -18.41 -1.77
CA LYS A 242 0.20 -19.85 -1.79
C LYS A 242 0.55 -20.42 -3.16
N ALA A 243 0.93 -19.59 -4.13
CA ALA A 243 1.37 -20.06 -5.44
C ALA A 243 2.67 -20.86 -5.30
N ASP A 244 2.79 -21.92 -6.10
CA ASP A 244 4.04 -22.66 -6.25
C ASP A 244 4.84 -22.07 -7.41
N LEU A 245 5.87 -21.30 -7.08
CA LEU A 245 6.82 -20.63 -7.98
C LEU A 245 8.24 -21.21 -7.80
N SER A 246 8.38 -22.41 -7.24
CA SER A 246 9.71 -22.98 -6.98
C SER A 246 10.50 -23.13 -8.27
N GLY A 247 11.76 -22.68 -8.26
CA GLY A 247 12.64 -22.71 -9.43
C GLY A 247 12.19 -21.82 -10.58
N ALA A 248 11.17 -20.97 -10.42
CA ALA A 248 10.74 -20.04 -11.45
C ALA A 248 11.83 -18.99 -11.75
N ASN A 249 11.88 -18.53 -13.01
CA ASN A 249 12.69 -17.40 -13.42
C ASN A 249 11.83 -16.14 -13.43
N LEU A 250 12.05 -15.26 -12.47
CA LEU A 250 11.36 -13.99 -12.25
C LEU A 250 12.37 -12.82 -12.30
N GLU A 251 13.55 -13.02 -12.88
CA GLU A 251 14.56 -11.97 -13.02
C GLU A 251 13.96 -10.71 -13.64
N LYS A 252 14.17 -9.55 -12.99
CA LYS A 252 13.65 -8.23 -13.39
C LYS A 252 12.12 -8.13 -13.46
N ALA A 253 11.37 -9.08 -12.89
CA ALA A 253 9.92 -8.96 -12.81
C ALA A 253 9.52 -7.81 -11.86
N ASP A 254 8.35 -7.22 -12.12
CA ASP A 254 7.73 -6.26 -11.22
C ASP A 254 6.64 -6.96 -10.40
N LEU A 255 6.89 -7.17 -9.12
CA LEU A 255 5.98 -7.73 -8.11
C LEU A 255 5.60 -6.67 -7.07
N SER A 256 5.73 -5.38 -7.39
CA SER A 256 5.39 -4.32 -6.45
C SER A 256 3.93 -4.40 -6.01
N GLY A 257 3.70 -4.35 -4.70
CA GLY A 257 2.37 -4.50 -4.09
C GLY A 257 1.69 -5.87 -4.28
N ALA A 258 2.37 -6.87 -4.85
CA ALA A 258 1.79 -8.19 -5.04
C ALA A 258 1.56 -8.94 -3.71
N ASN A 259 0.55 -9.79 -3.65
CA ASN A 259 0.32 -10.70 -2.53
C ASN A 259 0.91 -12.08 -2.83
N LEU A 260 1.97 -12.45 -2.14
CA LEU A 260 2.70 -13.72 -2.21
C LEU A 260 2.68 -14.45 -0.86
N ALA A 261 1.71 -14.14 0.02
CA ALA A 261 1.64 -14.76 1.33
C ALA A 261 1.59 -16.29 1.22
N GLY A 262 2.50 -16.97 1.92
CA GLY A 262 2.67 -18.42 1.89
C GLY A 262 3.10 -19.01 0.54
N ALA A 263 3.52 -18.21 -0.44
CA ALA A 263 4.00 -18.71 -1.73
C ALA A 263 5.30 -19.51 -1.58
N ASN A 264 5.49 -20.51 -2.43
CA ASN A 264 6.73 -21.28 -2.52
C ASN A 264 7.60 -20.73 -3.65
N LEU A 265 8.69 -20.05 -3.30
CA LEU A 265 9.69 -19.45 -4.19
C LEU A 265 11.06 -20.12 -4.05
N ALA A 266 11.11 -21.33 -3.46
CA ALA A 266 12.37 -22.03 -3.23
C ALA A 266 13.17 -22.22 -4.52
N GLY A 267 14.46 -21.86 -4.50
CA GLY A 267 15.36 -21.93 -5.65
C GLY A 267 15.00 -21.01 -6.83
N ALA A 268 14.06 -20.08 -6.69
CA ALA A 268 13.67 -19.17 -7.77
C ALA A 268 14.79 -18.18 -8.12
N ASN A 269 14.92 -17.81 -9.39
CA ASN A 269 15.76 -16.70 -9.83
C ASN A 269 14.96 -15.40 -9.75
N LEU A 270 15.29 -14.58 -8.76
CA LEU A 270 14.63 -13.33 -8.40
C LEU A 270 15.55 -12.12 -8.54
N LYS A 271 16.66 -12.23 -9.29
CA LYS A 271 17.60 -11.11 -9.48
C LYS A 271 16.91 -9.85 -10.01
N TYR A 272 17.24 -8.70 -9.43
CA TYR A 272 16.70 -7.39 -9.84
C TYR A 272 15.17 -7.28 -9.79
N THR A 273 14.48 -8.13 -9.02
CA THR A 273 13.02 -8.12 -8.93
C THR A 273 12.54 -6.93 -8.10
N ASN A 274 11.43 -6.32 -8.48
CA ASN A 274 10.79 -5.28 -7.69
C ASN A 274 9.73 -5.90 -6.76
N PHE A 275 9.99 -5.98 -5.47
CA PHE A 275 9.08 -6.44 -4.41
C PHE A 275 8.60 -5.32 -3.50
N ARG A 276 8.75 -4.05 -3.89
CA ARG A 276 8.35 -2.92 -3.05
C ARG A 276 6.91 -3.09 -2.57
N ARG A 277 6.71 -3.01 -1.26
CA ARG A 277 5.40 -3.16 -0.60
C ARG A 277 4.68 -4.51 -0.87
N ALA A 278 5.38 -5.50 -1.40
CA ALA A 278 4.80 -6.83 -1.61
C ALA A 278 4.59 -7.54 -0.26
N ASN A 279 3.57 -8.40 -0.19
CA ASN A 279 3.32 -9.24 0.96
C ASN A 279 3.87 -10.65 0.72
N LEU A 280 4.99 -10.99 1.35
CA LEU A 280 5.62 -12.32 1.35
C LEU A 280 5.53 -13.00 2.73
N GLU A 281 4.52 -12.65 3.55
CA GLU A 281 4.36 -13.26 4.87
C GLU A 281 4.31 -14.79 4.77
N GLY A 282 5.18 -15.47 5.51
CA GLY A 282 5.27 -16.93 5.53
C GLY A 282 5.70 -17.58 4.20
N ALA A 283 6.20 -16.81 3.23
CA ALA A 283 6.69 -17.37 1.96
C ALA A 283 7.95 -18.21 2.17
N ASN A 284 8.12 -19.24 1.34
CA ASN A 284 9.34 -20.05 1.30
C ASN A 284 10.28 -19.53 0.20
N LEU A 285 11.39 -18.92 0.57
CA LEU A 285 12.44 -18.37 -0.29
C LEU A 285 13.78 -19.11 -0.10
N GLU A 286 13.75 -20.33 0.42
CA GLU A 286 14.94 -21.17 0.61
C GLU A 286 15.75 -21.29 -0.69
N ASP A 287 17.07 -21.06 -0.62
CA ASP A 287 18.00 -21.11 -1.76
C ASP A 287 17.62 -20.17 -2.94
N ALA A 288 16.74 -19.19 -2.72
CA ALA A 288 16.34 -18.26 -3.77
C ALA A 288 17.45 -17.24 -4.08
N ASN A 289 17.58 -16.86 -5.35
CA ASN A 289 18.54 -15.85 -5.79
C ASN A 289 17.87 -14.49 -5.94
N ILE A 290 17.93 -13.65 -4.91
CA ILE A 290 17.24 -12.36 -4.81
C ILE A 290 18.22 -11.18 -4.96
N GLN A 291 19.43 -11.41 -5.49
CA GLN A 291 20.48 -10.37 -5.54
C GLN A 291 20.01 -9.08 -6.24
N TYR A 292 20.41 -7.93 -5.68
CA TYR A 292 20.12 -6.60 -6.21
C TYR A 292 18.63 -6.28 -6.42
N SER A 293 17.75 -6.89 -5.63
CA SER A 293 16.29 -6.68 -5.71
C SER A 293 15.83 -5.51 -4.84
N PHE A 294 14.62 -5.02 -5.10
CA PHE A 294 14.02 -3.89 -4.38
C PHE A 294 12.88 -4.38 -3.48
N LEU A 295 13.13 -4.54 -2.18
CA LEU A 295 12.18 -5.05 -1.19
C LEU A 295 11.76 -3.98 -0.17
N SER A 296 11.95 -2.69 -0.47
CA SER A 296 11.64 -1.64 0.48
C SER A 296 10.16 -1.68 0.89
N ARG A 297 9.90 -1.65 2.20
CA ARG A 297 8.58 -1.81 2.84
C ARG A 297 7.84 -3.12 2.52
N ALA A 298 8.52 -4.17 2.03
CA ALA A 298 7.90 -5.48 1.88
C ALA A 298 7.63 -6.15 3.24
N ASN A 299 6.61 -7.00 3.30
CA ASN A 299 6.33 -7.85 4.46
C ASN A 299 6.92 -9.24 4.24
N LEU A 300 7.97 -9.61 4.97
CA LEU A 300 8.62 -10.93 4.97
C LEU A 300 8.52 -11.60 6.35
N LYS A 301 7.54 -11.18 7.15
CA LYS A 301 7.28 -11.78 8.46
C LYS A 301 7.10 -13.29 8.32
N ASN A 302 7.70 -14.06 9.22
CA ASN A 302 7.67 -15.53 9.22
C ASN A 302 8.21 -16.21 7.93
N ALA A 303 8.84 -15.49 7.00
CA ALA A 303 9.33 -16.09 5.77
C ALA A 303 10.58 -16.97 6.03
N ASN A 304 10.73 -18.03 5.23
CA ASN A 304 11.95 -18.83 5.21
C ASN A 304 12.90 -18.32 4.12
N LEU A 305 14.01 -17.69 4.49
CA LEU A 305 15.05 -17.19 3.59
C LEU A 305 16.36 -17.98 3.74
N SER A 306 16.31 -19.17 4.33
CA SER A 306 17.49 -19.99 4.60
C SER A 306 18.28 -20.23 3.31
N GLU A 307 19.60 -20.02 3.38
CA GLU A 307 20.53 -20.18 2.24
C GLU A 307 20.29 -19.24 1.04
N ALA A 308 19.28 -18.35 1.10
CA ALA A 308 19.00 -17.41 0.04
C ALA A 308 20.13 -16.38 -0.15
N ASN A 309 20.26 -15.86 -1.37
CA ASN A 309 21.24 -14.83 -1.71
C ASN A 309 20.57 -13.49 -2.00
N LEU A 310 20.62 -12.57 -1.04
CA LEU A 310 20.05 -11.21 -1.12
C LEU A 310 21.13 -10.13 -1.33
N GLN A 311 22.37 -10.50 -1.68
CA GLN A 311 23.48 -9.55 -1.79
C GLN A 311 23.10 -8.29 -2.58
N GLY A 312 23.41 -7.12 -1.99
CA GLY A 312 23.21 -5.82 -2.64
C GLY A 312 21.75 -5.38 -2.79
N SER A 313 20.79 -6.08 -2.18
CA SER A 313 19.37 -5.72 -2.26
C SER A 313 18.99 -4.56 -1.34
N ASP A 314 17.95 -3.83 -1.73
CA ASP A 314 17.31 -2.78 -0.93
C ASP A 314 16.22 -3.41 -0.05
N LEU A 315 16.42 -3.42 1.26
CA LEU A 315 15.50 -3.93 2.29
C LEU A 315 15.10 -2.82 3.28
N LEU A 316 15.13 -1.55 2.85
CA LEU A 316 14.78 -0.43 3.72
C LEU A 316 13.34 -0.59 4.22
N TRP A 317 13.15 -0.50 5.54
CA TRP A 317 11.83 -0.63 6.17
C TRP A 317 11.13 -1.99 6.00
N VAL A 318 11.82 -3.03 5.55
CA VAL A 318 11.24 -4.37 5.43
C VAL A 318 10.78 -4.90 6.79
N ASP A 319 9.71 -5.70 6.82
CA ASP A 319 9.38 -6.50 8.00
C ASP A 319 9.95 -7.91 7.86
N LEU A 320 10.97 -8.26 8.65
CA LEU A 320 11.59 -9.58 8.71
C LEU A 320 11.33 -10.26 10.06
N SER A 321 10.33 -9.79 10.82
CA SER A 321 10.07 -10.33 12.15
C SER A 321 9.76 -11.83 12.07
N GLN A 322 10.39 -12.60 12.96
CA GLN A 322 10.29 -14.06 13.00
C GLN A 322 10.75 -14.79 11.71
N ALA A 323 11.38 -14.11 10.77
CA ALA A 323 11.91 -14.75 9.56
C ALA A 323 13.13 -15.62 9.87
N GLN A 324 13.33 -16.67 9.08
CA GLN A 324 14.48 -17.58 9.16
C GLN A 324 15.53 -17.17 8.13
N LEU A 325 16.73 -16.78 8.58
CA LEU A 325 17.83 -16.35 7.72
C LEU A 325 19.12 -17.18 7.94
N TYR A 326 18.95 -18.45 8.28
CA TYR A 326 20.05 -19.40 8.43
C TYR A 326 20.92 -19.40 7.17
N TYR A 327 22.21 -19.05 7.30
CA TYR A 327 23.18 -19.02 6.19
C TYR A 327 22.85 -18.09 5.01
N THR A 328 21.89 -17.18 5.17
CA THR A 328 21.51 -16.22 4.13
C THR A 328 22.65 -15.24 3.84
N ASN A 329 22.85 -14.89 2.57
CA ASN A 329 23.79 -13.84 2.18
C ASN A 329 23.07 -12.49 2.07
N LEU A 330 23.24 -11.64 3.08
CA LEU A 330 22.77 -10.24 3.14
C LEU A 330 23.91 -9.22 2.98
N SER A 331 25.07 -9.62 2.43
CA SER A 331 26.19 -8.69 2.26
C SER A 331 25.82 -7.51 1.35
N HIS A 332 26.31 -6.31 1.68
CA HIS A 332 26.04 -5.07 0.94
C HIS A 332 24.56 -4.64 0.86
N THR A 333 23.69 -5.15 1.73
CA THR A 333 22.25 -4.79 1.71
C THR A 333 21.95 -3.49 2.44
N LEU A 334 20.84 -2.86 2.08
CA LEU A 334 20.27 -1.71 2.79
C LEU A 334 19.15 -2.19 3.71
N LEU A 335 19.41 -2.36 5.01
CA LEU A 335 18.49 -2.86 6.03
C LEU A 335 18.08 -1.78 7.05
N SER A 336 18.41 -0.50 6.80
CA SER A 336 18.08 0.58 7.73
C SER A 336 16.58 0.58 8.01
N ARG A 337 16.20 0.63 9.29
CA ARG A 337 14.81 0.53 9.78
C ARG A 337 14.09 -0.78 9.44
N ALA A 338 14.78 -1.87 9.09
CA ALA A 338 14.15 -3.19 9.02
C ALA A 338 13.62 -3.66 10.40
N ASN A 339 12.50 -4.38 10.42
CA ASN A 339 12.01 -5.06 11.63
C ASN A 339 12.70 -6.42 11.73
N LEU A 340 13.59 -6.60 12.71
CA LEU A 340 14.33 -7.85 12.90
C LEU A 340 13.96 -8.55 14.22
N GLN A 341 12.79 -8.23 14.78
CA GLN A 341 12.32 -8.84 16.03
C GLN A 341 12.08 -10.34 15.84
N GLY A 342 12.76 -11.17 16.63
CA GLY A 342 12.64 -12.64 16.60
C GLY A 342 13.29 -13.31 15.39
N THR A 343 13.97 -12.55 14.54
CA THR A 343 14.60 -13.08 13.33
C THR A 343 15.78 -14.00 13.67
N ASP A 344 15.86 -15.16 13.00
CA ASP A 344 17.01 -16.05 13.14
C ASP A 344 18.11 -15.71 12.15
N LEU A 345 19.15 -15.00 12.62
CA LEU A 345 20.31 -14.58 11.82
C LEU A 345 21.51 -15.52 12.02
N TYR A 346 21.26 -16.79 12.34
CA TYR A 346 22.33 -17.77 12.56
C TYR A 346 23.22 -17.94 11.32
N ARG A 347 24.51 -17.62 11.47
CA ARG A 347 25.53 -17.70 10.39
C ARG A 347 25.18 -16.90 9.13
N THR A 348 24.30 -15.91 9.24
CA THR A 348 24.00 -14.96 8.16
C THR A 348 25.22 -14.11 7.82
N ASN A 349 25.45 -13.84 6.54
CA ASN A 349 26.46 -12.88 6.11
C ASN A 349 25.86 -11.47 6.01
N LEU A 350 26.23 -10.57 6.92
CA LEU A 350 25.81 -9.15 6.94
C LEU A 350 26.98 -8.21 6.61
N GLU A 351 28.06 -8.70 6.00
CA GLU A 351 29.24 -7.88 5.69
C GLU A 351 28.88 -6.65 4.83
N ASN A 352 29.39 -5.48 5.21
CA ASN A 352 29.17 -4.19 4.54
C ASN A 352 27.69 -3.79 4.38
N SER A 353 26.77 -4.35 5.16
CA SER A 353 25.35 -3.97 5.13
C SER A 353 25.06 -2.74 6.00
N LEU A 354 24.00 -2.00 5.67
CA LEU A 354 23.52 -0.85 6.44
C LEU A 354 22.33 -1.24 7.30
N LEU A 355 22.49 -1.37 8.61
CA LEU A 355 21.45 -1.71 9.58
C LEU A 355 21.16 -0.54 10.54
N SER A 356 21.21 0.71 10.06
CA SER A 356 20.95 1.86 10.92
C SER A 356 19.52 1.82 11.47
N TYR A 357 19.32 2.15 12.75
CA TYR A 357 18.01 2.20 13.41
C TYR A 357 17.22 0.87 13.45
N VAL A 358 17.87 -0.29 13.26
CA VAL A 358 17.17 -1.58 13.43
C VAL A 358 16.87 -1.86 14.90
N ASP A 359 15.72 -2.46 15.15
CA ASP A 359 15.32 -2.92 16.48
C ASP A 359 15.48 -4.44 16.57
N LEU A 360 16.41 -4.89 17.41
CA LEU A 360 16.76 -6.28 17.67
C LEU A 360 16.36 -6.72 19.09
N GLN A 361 15.64 -5.89 19.85
CA GLN A 361 15.42 -6.10 21.29
C GLN A 361 14.57 -7.33 21.61
N LYS A 362 13.75 -7.80 20.68
CA LYS A 362 12.86 -8.95 20.90
C LYS A 362 13.40 -10.24 20.27
N GLY A 363 14.58 -10.68 20.70
CA GLY A 363 14.99 -12.07 20.49
C GLY A 363 15.66 -12.41 19.15
N ALA A 364 16.20 -11.44 18.41
CA ALA A 364 16.98 -11.72 17.20
C ALA A 364 18.23 -12.55 17.53
N ASN A 365 18.48 -13.63 16.78
CA ASN A 365 19.61 -14.54 16.99
C ASN A 365 20.80 -14.21 16.07
N LEU A 366 21.79 -13.47 16.58
CA LEU A 366 23.01 -13.12 15.82
C LEU A 366 24.14 -14.16 15.91
N ARG A 367 23.89 -15.36 16.45
CA ARG A 367 24.95 -16.33 16.71
C ARG A 367 25.66 -16.74 15.41
N GLY A 368 26.96 -16.49 15.37
CA GLY A 368 27.81 -16.83 14.23
C GLY A 368 27.59 -15.97 12.98
N ALA A 369 26.76 -14.91 13.05
CA ALA A 369 26.62 -13.96 11.97
C ALA A 369 27.96 -13.27 11.67
N LYS A 370 28.16 -12.85 10.41
CA LYS A 370 29.32 -12.05 10.00
C LYS A 370 28.93 -10.59 9.89
N LEU A 371 29.63 -9.70 10.57
CA LEU A 371 29.33 -8.27 10.71
C LEU A 371 30.48 -7.37 10.27
N THR A 372 31.48 -7.88 9.53
CA THR A 372 32.58 -7.04 8.99
C THR A 372 32.03 -5.80 8.28
N ASN A 373 32.36 -4.63 8.83
CA ASN A 373 31.90 -3.31 8.37
C ASN A 373 30.37 -3.12 8.31
N ALA A 374 29.59 -3.96 8.98
CA ALA A 374 28.14 -3.77 9.09
C ALA A 374 27.85 -2.51 9.92
N ASN A 375 27.00 -1.62 9.42
CA ASN A 375 26.65 -0.38 10.10
C ASN A 375 25.42 -0.57 11.00
N LEU A 376 25.65 -0.66 12.31
CA LEU A 376 24.63 -0.83 13.35
C LEU A 376 24.45 0.46 14.19
N LYS A 377 24.77 1.64 13.63
CA LYS A 377 24.51 2.91 14.30
C LYS A 377 23.01 3.08 14.60
N ASN A 378 22.72 3.56 15.80
CA ASN A 378 21.36 3.71 16.33
C ASN A 378 20.54 2.40 16.40
N ALA A 379 21.16 1.23 16.29
CA ALA A 379 20.49 -0.04 16.53
C ALA A 379 20.21 -0.27 18.03
N TYR A 380 19.15 -1.00 18.33
CA TYR A 380 18.78 -1.37 19.70
C TYR A 380 18.92 -2.87 19.91
N PHE A 381 19.67 -3.25 20.95
CA PHE A 381 19.96 -4.64 21.29
C PHE A 381 19.25 -5.05 22.59
N SER A 382 18.95 -6.35 22.71
CA SER A 382 18.34 -6.91 23.92
C SER A 382 19.36 -7.13 25.05
N SER A 383 20.62 -7.40 24.70
CA SER A 383 21.72 -7.61 25.63
C SER A 383 23.08 -7.46 24.94
N ILE A 384 24.13 -7.28 25.73
CA ILE A 384 25.52 -7.19 25.22
C ILE A 384 25.87 -8.48 24.47
N SER A 385 25.58 -9.63 25.08
CA SER A 385 25.84 -10.96 24.50
C SER A 385 25.04 -11.26 23.24
N GLN A 386 24.01 -10.48 22.90
CA GLN A 386 23.33 -10.64 21.62
C GLN A 386 24.28 -10.32 20.47
N LEU A 387 24.95 -9.17 20.53
CA LEU A 387 25.91 -8.74 19.51
C LEU A 387 27.22 -9.56 19.58
N GLU A 388 27.73 -9.82 20.78
CA GLU A 388 29.01 -10.53 20.97
C GLU A 388 29.02 -11.98 20.48
N ARG A 389 27.84 -12.57 20.22
CA ARG A 389 27.71 -13.93 19.66
C ARG A 389 27.94 -13.99 18.14
N ALA A 390 28.02 -12.85 17.45
CA ALA A 390 28.47 -12.79 16.06
C ALA A 390 30.00 -13.00 15.99
N ASN A 391 30.51 -13.51 14.86
CA ASN A 391 31.89 -13.99 14.75
C ASN A 391 32.95 -12.89 14.88
N ASP A 392 32.64 -11.71 14.34
CA ASP A 392 33.55 -10.60 14.07
C ASP A 392 32.92 -9.26 14.49
N TRP A 393 32.03 -9.29 15.50
CA TRP A 393 31.22 -8.14 15.93
C TRP A 393 32.03 -6.88 16.24
N GLN A 394 33.31 -6.99 16.62
CA GLN A 394 34.21 -5.87 16.92
C GLN A 394 34.48 -4.98 15.70
N THR A 395 34.25 -5.50 14.50
CA THR A 395 34.43 -4.80 13.22
C THR A 395 33.16 -4.09 12.75
N ALA A 396 32.04 -4.30 13.44
CA ALA A 396 30.80 -3.61 13.17
C ALA A 396 30.88 -2.13 13.62
N LEU A 397 30.23 -1.25 12.87
CA LEU A 397 30.12 0.16 13.24
C LEU A 397 28.92 0.34 14.18
N VAL A 398 29.18 0.44 15.48
CA VAL A 398 28.17 0.68 16.53
C VAL A 398 28.39 2.07 17.16
N ASP A 399 27.38 2.58 17.87
CA ASP A 399 27.53 3.82 18.61
C ASP A 399 28.52 3.66 19.78
N PHE A 400 29.31 4.70 20.08
CA PHE A 400 30.32 4.64 21.16
C PHE A 400 29.76 4.20 22.53
N ASN A 401 28.48 4.50 22.80
CA ASN A 401 27.79 4.18 24.04
C ASN A 401 26.64 3.17 23.84
N TRP A 402 26.73 2.29 22.85
CA TRP A 402 25.65 1.36 22.51
C TRP A 402 25.21 0.47 23.69
N GLN A 403 26.13 0.05 24.57
CA GLN A 403 25.77 -0.76 25.74
C GLN A 403 24.85 -0.03 26.71
N GLU A 404 25.01 1.30 26.86
CA GLU A 404 24.13 2.10 27.72
C GLU A 404 22.71 2.19 27.19
N LYS A 405 22.52 2.05 25.87
CA LYS A 405 21.20 2.08 25.21
C LYS A 405 20.35 0.84 25.53
N ILE A 406 20.95 -0.23 26.03
CA ILE A 406 20.25 -1.48 26.38
C ILE A 406 19.38 -1.30 27.63
N VAL A 407 19.88 -0.55 28.61
CA VAL A 407 19.22 -0.36 29.93
C VAL A 407 18.45 0.94 30.04
N LYS A 408 18.70 1.91 29.16
CA LYS A 408 18.03 3.22 29.17
C LYS A 408 16.77 3.19 28.30
N PRO A 409 15.68 3.87 28.72
CA PRO A 409 14.52 4.04 27.87
C PRO A 409 14.92 4.74 26.57
N ARG A 410 14.23 4.38 25.48
CA ARG A 410 14.43 5.00 24.17
C ARG A 410 14.27 6.51 24.33
N LYS A 411 15.29 7.27 23.90
CA LYS A 411 15.19 8.74 23.85
C LYS A 411 14.01 9.14 22.96
N LEU A 412 13.45 10.31 23.23
CA LEU A 412 12.46 10.89 22.34
C LEU A 412 13.05 10.97 20.92
N PRO A 413 12.26 10.65 19.88
CA PRO A 413 12.66 10.86 18.51
C PRO A 413 13.18 12.27 18.24
N LYS A 414 14.33 12.35 17.59
CA LYS A 414 14.93 13.62 17.19
C LYS A 414 14.48 14.02 15.79
N ILE A 415 13.85 15.19 15.68
CA ILE A 415 13.44 15.78 14.41
C ILE A 415 14.40 16.91 14.06
N GLY A 416 15.18 16.72 13.00
CA GLY A 416 16.02 17.75 12.41
C GLY A 416 15.23 18.66 11.47
N VAL A 417 15.33 19.97 11.65
CA VAL A 417 14.70 20.94 10.74
C VAL A 417 15.78 21.69 9.98
N VAL A 418 15.68 21.66 8.65
CA VAL A 418 16.59 22.40 7.76
C VAL A 418 16.04 23.81 7.57
N ILE A 419 16.75 24.81 8.08
CA ILE A 419 16.30 26.21 8.08
C ILE A 419 17.18 27.04 7.13
N PRO A 420 16.70 27.44 5.95
CA PRO A 420 17.43 28.35 5.06
C PRO A 420 17.58 29.75 5.67
N SER A 421 16.53 30.22 6.35
CA SER A 421 16.49 31.50 7.04
C SER A 421 15.42 31.45 8.13
N LEU A 422 15.70 32.01 9.32
CA LEU A 422 14.69 32.09 10.38
C LEU A 422 13.80 33.32 10.15
N ASP A 423 12.71 33.12 9.42
CA ASP A 423 11.60 34.05 9.29
C ASP A 423 10.35 33.51 10.00
N SER A 424 9.30 34.33 10.07
CA SER A 424 8.11 34.04 10.88
C SER A 424 7.40 32.74 10.47
N ILE A 425 7.50 32.35 9.18
CA ILE A 425 6.94 31.09 8.71
C ILE A 425 7.71 29.87 9.26
N PHE A 426 9.05 29.93 9.32
CA PHE A 426 9.86 28.87 9.96
C PHE A 426 9.65 28.82 11.47
N GLU A 427 9.54 29.97 12.15
CA GLU A 427 9.18 29.99 13.58
C GLU A 427 7.84 29.28 13.83
N SER A 428 6.85 29.53 12.98
CA SER A 428 5.53 28.90 13.09
C SER A 428 5.57 27.39 12.81
N TYR A 429 6.36 26.93 11.82
CA TYR A 429 6.58 25.49 11.61
C TYR A 429 7.21 24.84 12.86
N LEU A 430 8.19 25.50 13.49
CA LEU A 430 8.86 25.01 14.70
C LEU A 430 7.90 24.96 15.90
N GLU A 431 7.03 25.95 16.05
CA GLU A 431 5.96 25.95 17.05
C GLU A 431 5.03 24.74 16.86
N GLY A 432 4.60 24.51 15.61
CA GLY A 432 3.79 23.35 15.23
C GLY A 432 4.45 22.02 15.57
N LEU A 433 5.69 21.83 15.15
CA LEU A 433 6.48 20.63 15.42
C LEU A 433 6.66 20.39 16.93
N SER A 434 6.95 21.44 17.68
CA SER A 434 7.18 21.38 19.13
C SER A 434 5.89 21.23 19.94
N SER A 435 4.73 21.49 19.33
CA SER A 435 3.41 21.32 19.99
C SER A 435 3.03 19.85 20.18
N VAL A 436 3.66 18.94 19.43
CA VAL A 436 3.42 17.50 19.53
C VAL A 436 4.28 16.92 20.65
N PRO A 437 3.69 16.31 21.69
CA PRO A 437 4.47 15.73 22.78
C PRO A 437 5.23 14.48 22.29
N GLY A 438 6.38 14.23 22.90
CA GLY A 438 7.15 13.02 22.65
C GLY A 438 8.15 13.11 21.49
N VAL A 439 8.52 14.31 21.03
CA VAL A 439 9.61 14.54 20.07
C VAL A 439 10.59 15.59 20.59
N GLU A 440 11.84 15.51 20.15
CA GLU A 440 12.87 16.53 20.38
C GLU A 440 13.16 17.22 19.04
N VAL A 441 12.89 18.52 18.93
CA VAL A 441 13.17 19.29 17.70
C VAL A 441 14.56 19.90 17.78
N ILE A 442 15.40 19.64 16.78
CA ILE A 442 16.70 20.28 16.61
C ILE A 442 16.73 21.04 15.29
N THR A 443 17.30 22.23 15.30
CA THR A 443 17.33 23.13 14.13
C THR A 443 18.75 23.31 13.64
N MET A 444 18.94 23.30 12.32
CA MET A 444 20.23 23.62 11.71
C MET A 444 20.05 24.58 10.55
N TYR A 445 20.85 25.64 10.56
CA TYR A 445 20.86 26.64 9.49
C TYR A 445 21.48 26.06 8.22
N SER A 446 20.90 26.41 7.09
CA SER A 446 21.36 26.10 5.75
C SER A 446 21.56 27.39 4.99
N ASP A 447 22.55 27.44 4.10
CA ASP A 447 22.58 28.47 3.08
C ASP A 447 21.37 28.27 2.14
N GLU A 448 20.81 29.35 1.57
CA GLU A 448 19.62 29.32 0.68
C GLU A 448 19.94 28.72 -0.72
N THR A 449 20.60 27.56 -0.76
CA THR A 449 20.99 26.83 -1.97
C THR A 449 20.73 25.33 -1.81
N VAL A 450 20.55 24.63 -2.93
CA VAL A 450 20.40 23.17 -2.94
C VAL A 450 21.61 22.47 -2.31
N GLU A 451 22.82 22.98 -2.54
CA GLU A 451 24.06 22.45 -1.96
C GLU A 451 24.14 22.67 -0.45
N GLY A 452 23.74 23.86 0.02
CA GLY A 452 23.63 24.18 1.43
C GLY A 452 22.66 23.24 2.14
N GLU A 453 21.48 23.03 1.55
CA GLU A 453 20.46 22.14 2.10
C GLU A 453 20.98 20.70 2.21
N ALA A 454 21.63 20.21 1.15
CA ALA A 454 22.22 18.87 1.12
C ALA A 454 23.28 18.68 2.22
N LYS A 455 24.15 19.68 2.43
CA LYS A 455 25.17 19.66 3.49
C LYS A 455 24.52 19.68 4.88
N THR A 456 23.46 20.45 5.07
CA THR A 456 22.74 20.52 6.34
C THR A 456 22.02 19.21 6.66
N ILE A 457 21.39 18.57 5.66
CA ILE A 457 20.82 17.22 5.79
C ILE A 457 21.90 16.21 6.24
N GLN A 458 23.09 16.25 5.62
CA GLN A 458 24.21 15.37 6.01
C GLN A 458 24.70 15.63 7.44
N ASN A 459 24.69 16.89 7.89
CA ASN A 459 25.08 17.24 9.25
C ASN A 459 24.04 16.79 10.28
N LEU A 460 22.74 16.97 9.99
CA LEU A 460 21.66 16.41 10.81
C LEU A 460 21.76 14.88 10.91
N ALA A 461 22.09 14.20 9.82
CA ALA A 461 22.35 12.76 9.83
C ALA A 461 23.50 12.37 10.78
N LYS A 462 24.59 13.16 10.82
CA LYS A 462 25.71 12.94 11.76
C LYS A 462 25.31 13.18 13.22
N GLU A 463 24.38 14.10 13.48
CA GLU A 463 23.77 14.32 14.80
C GLU A 463 22.85 13.18 15.24
N GLY A 464 22.56 12.22 14.35
CA GLY A 464 21.75 11.05 14.64
C GLY A 464 20.27 11.34 14.79
N VAL A 465 19.73 12.27 14.00
CA VAL A 465 18.28 12.53 13.95
C VAL A 465 17.51 11.30 13.49
N ASP A 466 16.31 11.07 14.05
CA ASP A 466 15.41 10.02 13.58
C ASP A 466 14.69 10.43 12.29
N ALA A 467 14.40 11.72 12.17
CA ALA A 467 13.66 12.29 11.08
C ALA A 467 14.20 13.67 10.68
N ILE A 468 13.93 14.08 9.45
CA ILE A 468 14.11 15.44 8.97
C ILE A 468 12.80 16.00 8.44
N VAL A 469 12.59 17.28 8.70
CA VAL A 469 11.55 18.10 8.08
C VAL A 469 12.24 19.12 7.20
N VAL A 470 11.93 19.08 5.91
CA VAL A 470 12.56 19.91 4.90
C VAL A 470 11.48 20.70 4.19
N ARG A 471 11.71 22.00 4.00
CA ARG A 471 11.03 22.79 2.97
C ARG A 471 12.02 22.93 1.81
N PRO A 472 11.90 22.10 0.76
CA PRO A 472 12.88 22.01 -0.32
C PRO A 472 13.20 23.39 -0.92
N GLN A 473 14.49 23.72 -1.08
CA GLN A 473 14.90 24.89 -1.86
C GLN A 473 14.38 24.81 -3.29
N GLU A 474 14.53 23.64 -3.89
CA GLU A 474 14.02 23.28 -5.20
C GLU A 474 13.60 21.80 -5.16
N PRO A 475 12.32 21.46 -5.36
CA PRO A 475 11.82 20.10 -5.15
C PRO A 475 12.62 19.01 -5.87
N GLU A 476 13.04 19.24 -7.12
CA GLU A 476 13.85 18.29 -7.89
C GLU A 476 15.32 18.27 -7.42
N GLY A 477 15.90 19.43 -7.15
CA GLY A 477 17.29 19.56 -6.67
C GLY A 477 17.52 18.87 -5.32
N SER A 478 16.52 18.91 -4.43
CA SER A 478 16.57 18.33 -3.08
C SER A 478 16.48 16.80 -3.05
N VAL A 479 16.02 16.15 -4.13
CA VAL A 479 15.77 14.69 -4.17
C VAL A 479 17.00 13.88 -3.80
N SER A 480 18.18 14.25 -4.33
CA SER A 480 19.41 13.47 -4.13
C SER A 480 19.83 13.42 -2.66
N ALA A 481 19.75 14.54 -1.95
CA ALA A 481 20.09 14.63 -0.53
C ALA A 481 19.07 13.88 0.34
N ILE A 482 17.78 14.01 0.02
CA ILE A 482 16.70 13.32 0.73
C ILE A 482 16.81 11.81 0.55
N LYS A 483 17.09 11.33 -0.67
CA LYS A 483 17.29 9.90 -0.93
C LYS A 483 18.49 9.35 -0.15
N ALA A 484 19.58 10.12 -0.05
CA ALA A 484 20.73 9.74 0.75
C ALA A 484 20.41 9.66 2.25
N ALA A 485 19.56 10.56 2.77
CA ALA A 485 19.07 10.49 4.15
C ALA A 485 18.16 9.26 4.36
N PHE A 486 17.25 8.99 3.42
CA PHE A 486 16.36 7.83 3.46
C PHE A 486 17.12 6.50 3.50
N GLN A 487 18.19 6.36 2.70
CA GLN A 487 19.05 5.17 2.71
C GLN A 487 19.75 4.93 4.06
N GLN A 488 20.00 6.00 4.83
CA GLN A 488 20.52 5.91 6.20
C GLN A 488 19.44 5.60 7.24
N GLY A 489 18.17 5.44 6.83
CA GLY A 489 17.04 5.18 7.71
C GLY A 489 16.43 6.44 8.33
N ILE A 490 16.74 7.63 7.81
CA ILE A 490 16.16 8.89 8.28
C ILE A 490 14.80 9.09 7.62
N ILE A 491 13.78 9.33 8.44
CA ILE A 491 12.42 9.62 7.98
C ILE A 491 12.40 11.03 7.41
N THR A 492 11.93 11.21 6.17
CA THR A 492 11.79 12.55 5.59
C THR A 492 10.33 12.94 5.45
N ILE A 493 9.99 14.14 5.94
CA ILE A 493 8.74 14.83 5.65
C ILE A 493 9.07 16.14 4.92
N THR A 494 8.29 16.45 3.90
CA THR A 494 8.37 17.75 3.20
C THR A 494 7.22 18.66 3.63
N ILE A 495 7.47 19.96 3.75
CA ILE A 495 6.45 20.95 4.10
C ILE A 495 6.52 22.15 3.15
N GLY A 496 5.37 22.75 2.86
CA GLY A 496 5.24 23.97 2.05
C GLY A 496 5.50 23.80 0.54
N ASP A 497 6.49 23.00 0.17
CA ASP A 497 6.88 22.69 -1.21
C ASP A 497 7.04 21.17 -1.35
N CYS A 498 6.04 20.49 -1.92
CA CYS A 498 6.08 19.03 -2.01
C CYS A 498 7.02 18.51 -3.10
N ILE A 499 7.74 17.44 -2.77
CA ILE A 499 8.39 16.56 -3.73
C ILE A 499 7.35 15.50 -4.17
N ASP A 500 7.46 15.04 -5.42
CA ASP A 500 6.63 14.03 -6.10
C ASP A 500 5.67 13.23 -5.20
N ARG A 501 4.38 13.24 -5.56
CA ARG A 501 3.29 12.56 -4.83
C ARG A 501 3.40 11.03 -4.83
N ASN A 502 4.29 10.46 -5.64
CA ASN A 502 4.60 9.03 -5.67
C ASN A 502 5.96 8.68 -5.03
N SER A 503 6.54 9.59 -4.24
CA SER A 503 7.85 9.38 -3.64
C SER A 503 7.94 8.13 -2.75
N GLU A 504 8.99 7.34 -2.96
CA GLU A 504 9.33 6.18 -2.12
C GLU A 504 10.16 6.55 -0.88
N TYR A 505 10.80 7.73 -0.90
CA TYR A 505 11.81 8.17 0.07
C TYR A 505 11.33 9.32 0.97
N VAL A 506 10.09 9.79 0.77
CA VAL A 506 9.38 10.75 1.63
C VAL A 506 8.16 10.04 2.22
N PHE A 507 7.83 10.34 3.48
CA PHE A 507 6.70 9.72 4.18
C PHE A 507 5.46 10.61 4.26
N GLY A 508 5.60 11.89 3.94
CA GLY A 508 4.46 12.77 3.75
C GLY A 508 4.83 14.16 3.27
N CYS A 509 3.83 14.85 2.76
CA CYS A 509 3.91 16.26 2.45
C CYS A 509 2.67 17.04 2.92
N TYR A 510 2.93 18.19 3.55
CA TYR A 510 1.94 19.10 4.08
C TYR A 510 2.16 20.49 3.50
N GLU A 511 1.28 20.91 2.59
CA GLU A 511 1.35 22.21 1.92
C GLU A 511 -0.05 22.85 1.83
N SER A 512 -0.09 24.12 1.46
CA SER A 512 -1.34 24.86 1.25
C SER A 512 -1.52 25.14 -0.25
N ASP A 513 -2.77 25.24 -0.71
CA ASP A 513 -3.08 25.46 -2.13
C ASP A 513 -2.69 26.88 -2.57
N SER A 514 -1.49 26.98 -3.13
CA SER A 514 -0.87 28.24 -3.56
C SER A 514 -1.69 28.96 -4.63
N PHE A 515 -2.30 28.23 -5.56
CA PHE A 515 -3.16 28.81 -6.59
C PHE A 515 -4.42 29.42 -5.96
N LYS A 516 -5.09 28.65 -5.10
CA LYS A 516 -6.34 29.08 -4.46
C LYS A 516 -6.11 30.25 -3.50
N MET A 517 -5.00 30.27 -2.77
CA MET A 517 -4.59 31.42 -1.97
C MET A 517 -4.37 32.69 -2.81
N GLY A 518 -3.70 32.57 -3.96
CA GLY A 518 -3.58 33.69 -4.92
C GLY A 518 -4.93 34.20 -5.41
N TYR A 519 -5.86 33.28 -5.71
CA TYR A 519 -7.22 33.61 -6.15
C TYR A 519 -8.01 34.34 -5.04
N GLU A 520 -8.02 33.81 -3.82
CA GLU A 520 -8.81 34.34 -2.72
C GLU A 520 -8.24 35.64 -2.13
N SER A 521 -6.92 35.85 -2.15
CA SER A 521 -6.33 37.15 -1.75
C SER A 521 -6.81 38.25 -2.69
N THR A 522 -7.00 37.89 -3.95
CA THR A 522 -7.50 38.80 -4.98
C THR A 522 -9.00 39.02 -4.85
N GLN A 523 -9.77 38.02 -4.42
CA GLN A 523 -11.18 38.24 -4.07
C GLN A 523 -11.32 39.23 -2.90
N ALA A 524 -10.45 39.13 -1.89
CA ALA A 524 -10.41 40.10 -0.78
C ALA A 524 -10.07 41.52 -1.28
N LEU A 525 -9.07 41.65 -2.17
CA LEU A 525 -8.73 42.90 -2.86
C LEU A 525 -9.93 43.48 -3.60
N LEU A 526 -10.57 42.70 -4.47
CA LEU A 526 -11.70 43.14 -5.28
C LEU A 526 -12.89 43.55 -4.41
N GLY A 527 -13.19 42.79 -3.35
CA GLY A 527 -14.22 43.12 -2.38
C GLY A 527 -13.96 44.45 -1.67
N TYR A 528 -12.72 44.66 -1.21
CA TYR A 528 -12.30 45.90 -0.57
C TYR A 528 -12.42 47.10 -1.52
N MET A 529 -11.89 46.97 -2.75
CA MET A 529 -11.92 48.05 -3.75
C MET A 529 -13.35 48.39 -4.15
N LYS A 530 -14.21 47.39 -4.35
CA LYS A 530 -15.64 47.60 -4.66
C LYS A 530 -16.36 48.33 -3.53
N GLN A 531 -16.03 48.05 -2.27
CA GLN A 531 -16.68 48.66 -1.10
C GLN A 531 -16.21 50.09 -0.84
N LYS A 532 -14.90 50.36 -0.95
CA LYS A 532 -14.29 51.64 -0.56
C LYS A 532 -14.10 52.60 -1.73
N TYR A 533 -13.89 52.07 -2.93
CA TYR A 533 -13.48 52.82 -4.13
C TYR A 533 -14.14 52.27 -5.41
N PRO A 534 -15.48 52.22 -5.51
CA PRO A 534 -16.21 51.48 -6.55
C PRO A 534 -15.91 51.92 -8.00
N GLU A 535 -15.50 53.17 -8.20
CA GLU A 535 -15.21 53.74 -9.53
C GLU A 535 -13.70 53.91 -9.80
N GLN A 536 -12.85 53.55 -8.83
CA GLN A 536 -11.41 53.75 -8.97
C GLN A 536 -10.78 52.60 -9.75
N MET A 537 -10.04 52.93 -10.81
CA MET A 537 -9.22 51.95 -11.55
C MET A 537 -8.18 51.31 -10.62
N ILE A 538 -8.04 49.98 -10.71
CA ILE A 538 -7.05 49.24 -9.91
C ILE A 538 -5.70 49.27 -10.63
N ASN A 539 -4.77 50.05 -10.09
CA ASN A 539 -3.41 50.23 -10.61
C ASN A 539 -2.44 49.42 -9.74
N VAL A 540 -2.14 48.21 -10.19
CA VAL A 540 -1.38 47.23 -9.40
C VAL A 540 0.12 47.41 -9.61
N GLY A 541 0.87 47.52 -8.52
CA GLY A 541 2.30 47.23 -8.47
C GLY A 541 2.52 45.80 -7.97
N LEU A 542 3.22 44.97 -8.74
CA LEU A 542 3.53 43.60 -8.33
C LEU A 542 4.88 43.55 -7.64
N VAL A 543 4.90 43.02 -6.42
CA VAL A 543 6.13 42.80 -5.66
C VAL A 543 6.31 41.29 -5.54
N ASP A 544 6.96 40.74 -6.56
CA ASP A 544 7.56 39.41 -6.68
C ASP A 544 7.79 39.25 -8.17
N GLY A 545 9.05 39.44 -8.60
CA GLY A 545 9.38 39.44 -10.02
C GLY A 545 8.85 38.15 -10.63
N THR A 546 8.04 38.27 -11.68
CA THR A 546 7.27 37.21 -12.33
C THR A 546 8.16 36.14 -12.99
N LYS A 547 9.03 35.50 -12.21
CA LYS A 547 9.87 34.39 -12.62
C LYS A 547 9.08 33.09 -12.44
N LEU A 548 9.24 32.18 -13.39
CA LEU A 548 8.80 30.79 -13.25
C LEU A 548 9.46 30.23 -11.98
N GLY A 549 8.66 29.82 -10.99
CA GLY A 549 9.17 29.39 -9.67
C GLY A 549 8.08 29.31 -8.60
N ARG A 550 8.48 29.19 -7.32
CA ARG A 550 7.59 28.98 -6.14
C ARG A 550 6.39 29.94 -6.05
N VAL A 551 6.56 31.20 -6.43
CA VAL A 551 5.52 32.24 -6.34
C VAL A 551 4.53 32.19 -7.52
N TYR A 552 4.87 31.49 -8.60
CA TYR A 552 4.10 31.47 -9.84
C TYR A 552 2.65 30.99 -9.67
N PRO A 553 2.34 29.92 -8.89
CA PRO A 553 0.96 29.49 -8.68
C PRO A 553 0.09 30.56 -8.03
N TYR A 554 0.62 31.30 -7.05
CA TYR A 554 -0.09 32.43 -6.42
C TYR A 554 -0.44 33.50 -7.46
N PHE A 555 0.52 33.86 -8.30
CA PHE A 555 0.31 34.86 -9.36
C PHE A 555 -0.73 34.40 -10.39
N GLN A 556 -0.74 33.10 -10.75
CA GLN A 556 -1.78 32.55 -11.63
C GLN A 556 -3.17 32.65 -11.00
N GLY A 557 -3.29 32.37 -9.70
CA GLY A 557 -4.53 32.56 -8.95
C GLY A 557 -4.99 34.03 -8.98
N PHE A 558 -4.06 34.95 -8.72
CA PHE A 558 -4.33 36.39 -8.78
C PHE A 558 -4.84 36.83 -10.15
N LYS A 559 -4.11 36.46 -11.21
CA LYS A 559 -4.46 36.83 -12.58
C LYS A 559 -5.83 36.29 -12.97
N GLN A 560 -6.13 35.03 -12.65
CA GLN A 560 -7.43 34.44 -12.95
C GLN A 560 -8.57 35.13 -12.18
N ALA A 561 -8.37 35.49 -10.92
CA ALA A 561 -9.37 36.22 -10.14
C ALA A 561 -9.65 37.62 -10.72
N MET A 562 -8.60 38.36 -11.08
CA MET A 562 -8.72 39.66 -11.74
C MET A 562 -9.48 39.56 -13.07
N GLU A 563 -9.11 38.63 -13.94
CA GLU A 563 -9.75 38.40 -15.25
C GLU A 563 -11.24 38.04 -15.12
N LYS A 564 -11.59 37.17 -14.16
CA LYS A 564 -12.99 36.77 -13.92
C LYS A 564 -13.85 37.88 -13.32
N SER A 565 -13.25 38.87 -12.66
CA SER A 565 -14.00 39.94 -12.00
C SER A 565 -14.66 40.92 -12.97
N GLY A 566 -14.12 41.06 -14.18
CA GLY A 566 -14.51 42.09 -15.14
C GLY A 566 -14.20 43.53 -14.71
N VAL A 567 -13.48 43.73 -13.59
CA VAL A 567 -13.07 45.05 -13.10
C VAL A 567 -11.96 45.61 -13.98
N GLN A 568 -11.97 46.93 -14.20
CA GLN A 568 -10.87 47.61 -14.89
C GLN A 568 -9.63 47.67 -13.98
N TRP A 569 -8.58 46.97 -14.41
CA TRP A 569 -7.30 46.95 -13.72
C TRP A 569 -6.15 46.99 -14.74
N GLN A 570 -4.97 47.40 -14.30
CA GLN A 570 -3.73 47.25 -15.07
C GLN A 570 -2.56 46.96 -14.14
N GLU A 571 -1.61 46.15 -14.61
CA GLU A 571 -0.27 46.06 -14.04
C GLU A 571 0.50 47.32 -14.47
N VAL A 572 0.81 48.18 -13.50
CA VAL A 572 1.53 49.43 -13.75
C VAL A 572 3.04 49.21 -13.77
N ALA A 573 3.53 48.41 -12.82
CA ALA A 573 4.93 48.09 -12.68
C ALA A 573 5.09 46.81 -11.86
N SER A 574 6.24 46.16 -12.01
CA SER A 574 6.65 45.03 -11.20
C SER A 574 8.12 45.15 -10.80
N THR A 575 8.49 44.49 -9.71
CA THR A 575 9.87 44.46 -9.21
C THR A 575 10.28 43.04 -8.84
N ASP A 576 11.56 42.72 -8.99
CA ASP A 576 12.17 41.43 -8.63
C ASP A 576 12.69 41.38 -7.20
N ALA A 577 12.10 42.17 -6.30
CA ALA A 577 12.43 42.14 -4.88
C ALA A 577 12.19 40.73 -4.30
N ILE A 578 13.16 40.22 -3.55
CA ILE A 578 13.08 38.89 -2.91
C ILE A 578 13.31 38.93 -1.39
N ASP A 579 14.02 39.94 -0.88
CA ASP A 579 14.35 40.05 0.54
C ASP A 579 14.41 41.50 1.05
N GLY A 580 14.66 41.68 2.36
CA GLY A 580 14.65 42.98 3.00
C GLY A 580 15.68 43.98 2.44
N LYS A 581 16.73 43.51 1.77
CA LYS A 581 17.73 44.38 1.11
C LYS A 581 17.15 45.06 -0.12
N ASP A 582 16.09 44.49 -0.70
CA ASP A 582 15.42 44.98 -1.89
C ASP A 582 14.31 46.01 -1.60
N ILE A 583 14.15 46.46 -0.35
CA ILE A 583 13.18 47.52 0.00
C ILE A 583 13.35 48.79 -0.86
N SER A 584 14.60 49.10 -1.25
CA SER A 584 14.93 50.22 -2.12
C SER A 584 14.32 50.08 -3.52
N LYS A 585 14.24 48.86 -4.07
CA LYS A 585 13.60 48.58 -5.36
C LYS A 585 12.11 48.89 -5.32
N ILE A 586 11.43 48.47 -4.25
CA ILE A 586 10.00 48.77 -4.06
C ILE A 586 9.78 50.27 -3.94
N LYS A 587 10.59 50.97 -3.15
CA LYS A 587 10.50 52.43 -3.01
C LYS A 587 10.69 53.14 -4.35
N GLN A 588 11.68 52.72 -5.14
CA GLN A 588 11.94 53.28 -6.46
C GLN A 588 10.74 53.07 -7.39
N MET A 589 10.15 51.87 -7.40
CA MET A 589 8.93 51.58 -8.16
C MET A 589 7.78 52.53 -7.75
N LEU A 590 7.52 52.67 -6.45
CA LEU A 590 6.45 53.54 -5.95
C LEU A 590 6.67 55.03 -6.27
N GLN A 591 7.93 55.48 -6.31
CA GLN A 591 8.28 56.86 -6.67
C GLN A 591 8.19 57.11 -8.18
N SER A 592 8.60 56.14 -9.01
CA SER A 592 8.55 56.23 -10.47
C SER A 592 7.13 56.11 -11.03
N TYR A 593 6.25 55.40 -10.31
CA TYR A 593 4.89 55.10 -10.75
C TYR A 593 3.86 55.54 -9.68
N PRO A 594 3.66 56.86 -9.51
CA PRO A 594 2.79 57.41 -8.47
C PRO A 594 1.30 57.06 -8.64
N GLN A 595 0.90 56.51 -9.78
CA GLN A 595 -0.46 56.04 -10.05
C GLN A 595 -0.80 54.70 -9.38
N ILE A 596 0.20 53.96 -8.86
CA ILE A 596 -0.02 52.71 -8.12
C ILE A 596 -0.88 53.01 -6.88
N ASN A 597 -1.99 52.28 -6.74
CA ASN A 597 -2.88 52.36 -5.58
C ASN A 597 -3.03 51.02 -4.85
N VAL A 598 -2.59 49.93 -5.46
CA VAL A 598 -2.59 48.59 -4.87
C VAL A 598 -1.24 47.94 -5.07
N ILE A 599 -0.69 47.33 -4.01
CA ILE A 599 0.40 46.36 -4.11
C ILE A 599 -0.19 44.97 -3.90
N TRP A 600 0.17 44.04 -4.79
CA TRP A 600 -0.05 42.61 -4.59
C TRP A 600 1.29 41.88 -4.55
N SER A 601 1.44 40.97 -3.58
CA SER A 601 2.63 40.16 -3.39
C SER A 601 2.26 38.71 -3.07
N GLY A 602 3.03 37.78 -3.61
CA GLY A 602 2.80 36.34 -3.52
C GLY A 602 3.63 35.64 -2.44
N SER A 603 4.41 36.37 -1.63
CA SER A 603 5.18 35.81 -0.52
C SER A 603 5.03 36.62 0.77
N ASP A 604 5.18 35.94 1.91
CA ASP A 604 5.15 36.57 3.24
C ASP A 604 6.23 37.66 3.37
N ARG A 605 7.46 37.33 2.98
CA ARG A 605 8.62 38.22 3.06
C ARG A 605 8.40 39.50 2.24
N THR A 606 7.99 39.38 0.97
CA THR A 606 7.85 40.54 0.09
C THR A 606 6.59 41.36 0.37
N THR A 607 5.53 40.75 0.92
CA THR A 607 4.38 41.47 1.44
C THR A 607 4.78 42.35 2.63
N ASP A 608 5.58 41.83 3.57
CA ASP A 608 6.08 42.60 4.71
C ASP A 608 6.95 43.78 4.28
N ILE A 609 7.89 43.55 3.36
CA ILE A 609 8.79 44.60 2.85
C ILE A 609 8.01 45.68 2.10
N ALA A 610 6.95 45.32 1.37
CA ALA A 610 6.09 46.29 0.70
C ALA A 610 5.39 47.21 1.70
N ILE A 611 4.88 46.68 2.82
CA ILE A 611 4.29 47.48 3.90
C ILE A 611 5.32 48.46 4.47
N GLN A 612 6.52 47.97 4.78
CA GLN A 612 7.60 48.82 5.30
C GLN A 612 7.99 49.94 4.32
N ALA A 613 8.07 49.64 3.02
CA ALA A 613 8.38 50.63 2.00
C ALA A 613 7.32 51.75 1.94
N ILE A 614 6.04 51.37 1.97
CA ILE A 614 4.90 52.31 1.95
C ILE A 614 4.90 53.20 3.20
N GLN A 615 5.15 52.62 4.37
CA GLN A 615 5.24 53.35 5.65
C GLN A 615 6.39 54.35 5.64
N GLN A 616 7.58 53.94 5.17
CA GLN A 616 8.75 54.82 5.08
C GLN A 616 8.59 55.95 4.07
N LEU A 617 7.71 55.80 3.07
CA LEU A 617 7.36 56.84 2.11
C LEU A 617 6.15 57.69 2.56
N GLY A 618 5.49 57.36 3.67
CA GLY A 618 4.28 58.05 4.13
C GLY A 618 3.08 57.86 3.20
N LEU A 619 2.99 56.70 2.52
CA LEU A 619 1.96 56.42 1.50
C LEU A 619 0.78 55.58 2.01
N ASN A 620 0.66 55.37 3.33
CA ASN A 620 -0.34 54.50 3.97
C ASN A 620 -1.80 54.79 3.58
N SER A 621 -2.13 56.08 3.39
CA SER A 621 -3.48 56.51 3.01
C SER A 621 -3.76 56.36 1.51
N LYS A 622 -2.72 56.17 0.68
CA LYS A 622 -2.81 56.12 -0.79
C LYS A 622 -2.73 54.72 -1.35
N ILE A 623 -1.94 53.84 -0.72
CA ILE A 623 -1.61 52.52 -1.27
C ILE A 623 -2.04 51.44 -0.28
N LYS A 624 -2.75 50.43 -0.81
CA LYS A 624 -3.22 49.27 -0.05
C LYS A 624 -2.47 48.01 -0.46
N VAL A 625 -2.15 47.17 0.53
CA VAL A 625 -1.36 45.95 0.35
C VAL A 625 -2.25 44.73 0.56
N PHE A 626 -2.20 43.83 -0.41
CA PHE A 626 -2.82 42.51 -0.39
C PHE A 626 -1.76 41.47 -0.76
N GLY A 627 -1.91 40.26 -0.27
CA GLY A 627 -0.95 39.21 -0.59
C GLY A 627 -0.98 38.05 0.38
N ILE A 628 0.12 37.33 0.38
CA ILE A 628 0.34 36.17 1.25
C ILE A 628 1.11 36.64 2.46
N MET A 629 0.61 36.28 3.65
CA MET A 629 1.21 36.71 4.89
C MET A 629 0.81 35.73 6.00
N ASP A 630 1.76 35.28 6.81
CA ASP A 630 1.43 34.47 7.99
C ASP A 630 0.76 35.30 9.10
N LEU A 631 0.05 34.62 10.00
CA LEU A 631 -0.66 35.30 11.07
C LEU A 631 0.18 35.30 12.35
N THR A 632 0.82 36.43 12.64
CA THR A 632 1.43 36.70 13.95
C THR A 632 0.59 37.71 14.75
N PRO A 633 0.74 37.78 16.08
CA PRO A 633 0.10 38.83 16.88
C PRO A 633 0.40 40.25 16.40
N GLU A 634 1.61 40.50 15.89
CA GLU A 634 2.04 41.78 15.33
C GLU A 634 1.31 42.07 14.01
N LYS A 635 1.26 41.09 13.10
CA LYS A 635 0.58 41.22 11.80
C LYS A 635 -0.94 41.35 11.98
N ALA A 636 -1.52 40.70 12.98
CA ALA A 636 -2.92 40.88 13.36
C ALA A 636 -3.22 42.32 13.84
N LYS A 637 -2.34 42.92 14.65
CA LYS A 637 -2.46 44.33 15.05
C LYS A 637 -2.31 45.27 13.87
N MET A 638 -1.39 44.97 12.94
CA MET A 638 -1.22 45.74 11.71
C MET A 638 -2.48 45.70 10.84
N LEU A 639 -3.09 44.52 10.66
CA LEU A 639 -4.35 44.39 9.90
C LEU A 639 -5.49 45.19 10.56
N ALA A 640 -5.60 45.12 11.89
CA ALA A 640 -6.64 45.80 12.67
C ALA A 640 -6.47 47.34 12.74
N ASP A 641 -5.29 47.88 12.43
CA ASP A 641 -5.05 49.32 12.40
C ASP A 641 -5.56 49.91 11.07
N PRO A 642 -6.60 50.76 11.09
CA PRO A 642 -7.18 51.34 9.87
C PRO A 642 -6.22 52.27 9.12
N THR A 643 -5.15 52.73 9.76
CA THR A 643 -4.11 53.55 9.15
C THR A 643 -3.03 52.72 8.47
N ASN A 644 -2.99 51.41 8.71
CA ASN A 644 -2.03 50.52 8.08
C ASN A 644 -2.39 50.27 6.60
N PRO A 645 -1.39 50.13 5.70
CA PRO A 645 -1.66 49.79 4.31
C PRO A 645 -2.16 48.34 4.11
N LEU A 646 -1.87 47.40 5.02
CA LEU A 646 -2.31 46.00 4.93
C LEU A 646 -3.83 45.87 5.05
N GLN A 647 -4.47 45.18 4.10
CA GLN A 647 -5.94 45.03 4.09
C GLN A 647 -6.44 43.59 4.19
N SER A 648 -5.58 42.59 3.97
CA SER A 648 -5.90 41.18 4.16
C SER A 648 -4.65 40.35 4.45
N ILE A 649 -4.83 39.27 5.19
CA ILE A 649 -3.82 38.25 5.47
C ILE A 649 -4.33 36.90 4.94
N ILE A 650 -3.53 36.22 4.12
CA ILE A 650 -3.73 34.80 3.81
C ILE A 650 -2.64 34.00 4.47
N ASP A 651 -3.01 33.43 5.61
CA ASP A 651 -2.14 32.62 6.43
C ASP A 651 -2.13 31.17 5.94
N GLN A 652 -0.95 30.73 5.50
CA GLN A 652 -0.68 29.39 5.00
C GLN A 652 -0.85 28.30 6.07
N SER A 653 -1.09 28.66 7.33
CA SER A 653 -1.22 27.76 8.48
C SER A 653 0.03 26.89 8.73
N PRO A 654 1.24 27.50 8.75
CA PRO A 654 2.50 26.79 8.96
C PRO A 654 2.56 26.02 10.28
N THR A 655 1.93 26.52 11.36
CA THR A 655 1.85 25.80 12.63
C THR A 655 1.12 24.47 12.51
N GLU A 656 0.03 24.40 11.74
CA GLU A 656 -0.70 23.13 11.53
C GLU A 656 0.10 22.17 10.64
N ALA A 657 0.77 22.68 9.61
CA ALA A 657 1.66 21.87 8.77
C ALA A 657 2.83 21.27 9.59
N GLY A 658 3.45 22.05 10.47
CA GLY A 658 4.49 21.59 11.38
C GLY A 658 3.98 20.53 12.35
N LYS A 659 2.80 20.73 12.94
CA LYS A 659 2.15 19.74 13.80
C LYS A 659 1.88 18.42 13.07
N LYS A 660 1.30 18.48 11.87
CA LYS A 660 1.02 17.30 11.04
C LYS A 660 2.29 16.55 10.65
N ALA A 661 3.37 17.27 10.36
CA ALA A 661 4.68 16.66 10.09
C ALA A 661 5.20 15.87 11.30
N ALA A 662 5.14 16.42 12.52
CA ALA A 662 5.55 15.71 13.73
C ALA A 662 4.65 14.50 14.04
N GLU A 663 3.32 14.64 13.93
CA GLU A 663 2.38 13.52 14.08
C GLU A 663 2.71 12.38 13.11
N ARG A 664 2.99 12.72 11.84
CA ARG A 664 3.36 11.73 10.82
C ARG A 664 4.68 11.03 11.13
N ILE A 665 5.67 11.76 11.61
CA ILE A 665 6.96 11.19 12.02
C ILE A 665 6.74 10.15 13.12
N LEU A 666 5.93 10.45 14.14
CA LEU A 666 5.63 9.50 15.21
C LEU A 666 4.93 8.24 14.69
N GLN A 667 3.94 8.39 13.79
CA GLN A 667 3.29 7.24 13.14
C GLN A 667 4.31 6.35 12.41
N VAL A 668 5.19 6.95 11.60
CA VAL A 668 6.21 6.20 10.86
C VAL A 668 7.22 5.52 11.79
N ILE A 669 7.63 6.17 12.88
CA ILE A 669 8.51 5.58 13.91
C ILE A 669 7.86 4.37 14.57
N ASN A 670 6.57 4.46 14.85
CA ASN A 670 5.76 3.38 15.40
C ASN A 670 5.37 2.31 14.37
N ARG A 671 5.77 2.48 13.10
CA ARG A 671 5.38 1.63 11.97
C ARG A 671 3.87 1.62 11.69
N GLU A 672 3.17 2.65 12.11
CA GLU A 672 1.76 2.87 11.82
C GLU A 672 1.64 3.46 10.40
N ASN A 673 1.37 2.60 9.42
CA ASN A 673 1.23 2.95 8.00
C ASN A 673 2.49 3.64 7.41
N LEU A 674 3.28 2.90 6.63
CA LEU A 674 4.51 3.41 6.01
C LEU A 674 4.27 4.10 4.66
N GLU A 675 3.03 4.28 4.22
CA GLU A 675 2.71 4.88 2.93
C GLU A 675 2.95 6.39 2.89
N TYR A 676 3.21 6.94 1.69
CA TYR A 676 3.31 8.39 1.54
C TYR A 676 1.94 9.03 1.81
N GLN A 677 1.93 10.11 2.61
CA GLN A 677 0.70 10.87 2.89
C GLN A 677 0.80 12.30 2.35
N TYR A 678 -0.09 12.66 1.43
CA TYR A 678 -0.25 14.03 0.97
C TYR A 678 -1.47 14.65 1.63
N GLN A 679 -1.30 15.85 2.18
CA GLN A 679 -2.43 16.60 2.73
C GLN A 679 -2.31 18.09 2.42
N LEU A 680 -3.39 18.64 1.88
CA LEU A 680 -3.58 20.09 1.81
C LEU A 680 -4.00 20.62 3.17
N ILE A 681 -3.24 21.56 3.70
CA ILE A 681 -3.54 22.27 4.93
C ILE A 681 -4.54 23.39 4.63
N PRO A 682 -5.68 23.46 5.34
CA PRO A 682 -6.60 24.58 5.23
C PRO A 682 -5.89 25.87 5.65
N TYR A 683 -5.79 26.83 4.74
CA TYR A 683 -5.29 28.17 5.02
C TYR A 683 -6.40 29.08 5.56
N ARG A 684 -6.03 30.23 6.11
CA ARG A 684 -6.97 31.20 6.71
C ARG A 684 -6.88 32.54 5.99
N LEU A 685 -8.03 33.05 5.53
CA LEU A 685 -8.15 34.42 5.02
C LEU A 685 -8.73 35.31 6.12
N MET A 686 -7.99 36.35 6.50
CA MET A 686 -8.44 37.39 7.42
C MET A 686 -8.41 38.75 6.74
N SER A 687 -9.37 39.57 7.11
CA SER A 687 -9.54 40.95 6.69
C SER A 687 -10.12 41.73 7.87
N ASN A 688 -10.21 43.05 7.75
CA ASN A 688 -10.89 43.85 8.78
C ASN A 688 -12.38 43.51 9.00
N SER A 689 -12.99 42.69 8.13
CA SER A 689 -14.40 42.33 8.21
C SER A 689 -14.68 40.98 8.88
N ASN A 690 -13.66 40.15 9.12
CA ASN A 690 -13.81 38.79 9.67
C ASN A 690 -12.76 38.46 10.73
#